data_AF-A0A956E0F1-F1
#
_entry.id   AF-A0A956E0F1-F1
#
_cell.length_a   1.000
_cell.length_b   1.000
_cell.length_c   1.000
_cell.angle_alpha   90.00
_cell.angle_beta   90.00
_cell.angle_gamma   90.00
#
_symmetry.space_group_name_H-M   'P 1'
#
loop_
_entity.id
_entity.type
_entity.pdbx_description
1 polymer ?
#
loop_
_entity_poly.entity_id
_entity_poly.type
_entity_poly.pdbx_seq_one_letter_code
_entity_poly.pdbx_strand_id
1 'polypeptide(L)'
;MPYVAPLTAAGGFLLLAFLTDPEKEVRRYEVIFGQRTLSLSAWHVLFGLVALLVIPQVLYLISRNVSLLLSGPNLGFQWHLDQFTSGSGGGNCGLPGNQACRSGGPVYGALWLQPSALGLLWAAVLMLVLLLNKQERRLARIYFLAAWLMTALSTMGKGAPGLVLPLVIALAYVGVTRRWHLLLRMELPTLFLLVACVALPWYVQMYLRHGSPFTDRLIFHDMFKRAFVHVHDTNSGDDVTFRYYVWQLGYGLFPWTGLSAAGLLWWTRRPERDPTQRNDALLLLGMWFVGSFGMFSITLTKFHHYILPSVPPIAMCAGVVLDRMLGRPELPAGSGRARSPIKARSALPYALCIGAAALLLCYSALLLFPGGIMGSMPNGSPPAPNRAAALATFVAAVVGFGLAVRLFSAPRPRLVPGSRPAFSSALLGALALCSALVIVVAGLDMVSTTSGDIEGQARLIHLFTYNYKRPWPKTLDFTGALSGFTFAAALACALMFWRWLRPHAAALLLGVSVWWAAWGVNAYFVELGPHWGQRETILEYYRLRAGPEEPIVAYQMNWKGENFYTGNRIPAFVSSGQKFKDWIAEQRKNGVKTIYFTTEHGRIASLKRELDNPPHLDVLTDEALNNKFMLARVVFDDAK
;
A
#
# COMPACT_ATOMS: atom_id res chain seq x y z
N MET A 1 1.61 3.86 0.20
CA MET A 1 0.65 4.27 -0.85
C MET A 1 0.05 5.63 -0.49
N PRO A 2 0.18 6.65 -1.34
CA PRO A 2 -0.26 8.04 -1.05
C PRO A 2 -1.77 8.22 -0.91
N TYR A 3 -2.58 7.21 -1.28
CA TYR A 3 -4.04 7.22 -1.13
C TYR A 3 -4.52 6.53 0.16
N VAL A 4 -4.21 5.25 0.33
CA VAL A 4 -4.80 4.44 1.41
C VAL A 4 -4.29 4.83 2.79
N ALA A 5 -3.01 5.20 2.91
CA ALA A 5 -2.44 5.59 4.20
C ALA A 5 -3.12 6.83 4.80
N PRO A 6 -3.24 7.98 4.10
CA PRO A 6 -3.98 9.11 4.63
C PRO A 6 -5.47 8.81 4.77
N LEU A 7 -6.09 8.05 3.87
CA LEU A 7 -7.49 7.60 4.07
C LEU A 7 -7.67 6.83 5.40
N THR A 8 -6.73 5.95 5.72
CA THR A 8 -6.75 5.15 6.96
C THR A 8 -6.57 6.04 8.18
N ALA A 9 -5.65 6.99 8.10
CA ALA A 9 -5.47 8.00 9.15
C ALA A 9 -6.73 8.86 9.33
N ALA A 10 -7.40 9.26 8.25
CA ALA A 10 -8.66 9.99 8.31
C ALA A 10 -9.74 9.19 9.05
N GLY A 11 -9.94 7.92 8.71
CA GLY A 11 -10.87 7.03 9.41
C GLY A 11 -10.52 6.86 10.90
N GLY A 12 -9.23 6.70 11.23
CA GLY A 12 -8.75 6.63 12.61
C GLY A 12 -8.96 7.92 13.40
N PHE A 13 -8.73 9.09 12.80
CA PHE A 13 -8.99 10.37 13.43
C PHE A 13 -10.49 10.65 13.58
N LEU A 14 -11.34 10.24 12.63
CA LEU A 14 -12.80 10.29 12.79
C LEU A 14 -13.26 9.43 13.97
N LEU A 15 -12.70 8.22 14.10
CA LEU A 15 -12.95 7.34 15.25
C LEU A 15 -12.61 8.05 16.57
N LEU A 16 -11.42 8.63 16.66
CA LEU A 16 -11.00 9.37 17.85
C LEU A 16 -11.88 10.62 18.09
N ALA A 17 -12.26 11.35 17.04
CA ALA A 17 -13.08 12.55 17.14
C ALA A 17 -14.47 12.25 17.69
N PHE A 18 -15.13 11.19 17.20
CA PHE A 18 -16.48 10.82 17.65
C PHE A 18 -16.52 10.26 19.08
N LEU A 19 -15.41 9.67 19.55
CA LEU A 19 -15.33 9.03 20.88
C LEU A 19 -14.74 9.92 21.96
N THR A 20 -14.10 11.03 21.58
CA THR A 20 -13.49 11.96 22.53
C THR A 20 -14.55 12.89 23.11
N ASP A 21 -14.46 13.14 24.41
CA ASP A 21 -15.27 14.14 25.10
C ASP A 21 -15.10 15.52 24.41
N PRO A 22 -16.20 16.16 23.97
CA PRO A 22 -16.18 17.47 23.31
C PRO A 22 -15.44 18.58 24.07
N GLU A 23 -15.46 18.53 25.40
CA GLU A 23 -14.87 19.57 26.25
C GLU A 23 -13.42 19.25 26.66
N LYS A 24 -12.92 18.06 26.32
CA LYS A 24 -11.55 17.68 26.64
C LYS A 24 -10.57 18.50 25.82
N GLU A 25 -9.69 19.24 26.51
CA GLU A 25 -8.64 20.01 25.85
C GLU A 25 -7.40 19.18 25.49
N VAL A 26 -6.64 19.68 24.51
CA VAL A 26 -5.33 19.13 24.13
C VAL A 26 -4.32 19.30 25.27
N ARG A 27 -3.53 18.25 25.53
CA ARG A 27 -2.40 18.33 26.44
C ARG A 27 -1.33 19.28 25.89
N ARG A 28 -0.78 20.12 26.76
CA ARG A 28 0.34 21.01 26.47
C ARG A 28 1.64 20.38 27.00
N TYR A 29 2.69 20.46 26.19
CA TYR A 29 4.03 20.00 26.51
C TYR A 29 4.95 21.21 26.49
N GLU A 30 5.48 21.58 27.63
CA GLU A 30 6.35 22.73 27.76
C GLU A 30 7.80 22.30 27.56
N VAL A 31 8.49 23.00 26.65
CA VAL A 31 9.92 22.83 26.40
C VAL A 31 10.60 24.14 26.76
N ILE A 32 11.47 24.09 27.78
CA ILE A 32 12.17 25.26 28.30
C ILE A 32 13.49 25.41 27.52
N PHE A 33 13.65 26.54 26.84
CA PHE A 33 14.88 26.95 26.15
C PHE A 33 15.42 28.24 26.78
N GLY A 34 16.34 28.11 27.73
CA GLY A 34 16.88 29.25 28.47
C GLY A 34 15.77 30.00 29.23
N GLN A 35 15.55 31.27 28.89
CA GLN A 35 14.48 32.10 29.47
C GLN A 35 13.12 31.99 28.76
N ARG A 36 13.00 31.20 27.68
CA ARG A 36 11.76 31.05 26.91
C ARG A 36 11.15 29.67 27.13
N THR A 37 9.86 29.63 27.44
CA THR A 37 9.09 28.38 27.50
C THR A 37 8.22 28.26 26.26
N LEU A 38 8.46 27.23 25.44
CA LEU A 38 7.64 26.90 24.29
C LEU A 38 6.63 25.83 24.67
N SER A 39 5.34 26.14 24.59
CA SER A 39 4.26 25.17 24.81
C SER A 39 3.83 24.53 23.49
N LEU A 40 4.20 23.27 23.27
CA LEU A 40 3.78 22.46 22.13
C LEU A 40 2.49 21.69 22.44
N SER A 41 1.63 21.52 21.44
CA SER A 41 0.39 20.75 21.57
C SER A 41 0.02 20.12 20.23
N ALA A 42 -0.98 19.23 20.24
CA ALA A 42 -1.50 18.62 19.00
C ALA A 42 -1.97 19.67 17.97
N TRP A 43 -2.41 20.85 18.43
CA TRP A 43 -2.72 21.99 17.56
C TRP A 43 -1.50 22.44 16.75
N HIS A 44 -0.35 22.63 17.41
CA HIS A 44 0.90 23.06 16.76
C HIS A 44 1.40 22.02 15.77
N VAL A 45 1.28 20.73 16.11
CA VAL A 45 1.63 19.64 15.20
C VAL A 45 0.73 19.67 13.97
N LEU A 46 -0.59 19.74 14.16
CA LEU A 46 -1.54 19.74 13.05
C LEU A 46 -1.34 20.92 12.11
N PHE A 47 -1.37 22.15 12.62
CA PHE A 47 -1.26 23.35 11.78
C PHE A 47 0.17 23.60 11.29
N GLY A 48 1.17 23.13 12.02
CA GLY A 48 2.54 23.04 11.51
C GLY A 48 2.65 22.12 10.30
N LEU A 49 1.98 20.96 10.31
CA LEU A 49 1.89 20.07 9.16
C LEU A 49 1.12 20.70 7.99
N VAL A 50 -0.01 21.37 8.26
CA VAL A 50 -0.74 22.13 7.21
C VAL A 50 0.19 23.15 6.56
N ALA A 51 0.90 23.95 7.36
CA ALA A 51 1.84 24.95 6.86
C ALA A 51 2.99 24.30 6.07
N LEU A 52 3.56 23.19 6.57
CA LEU A 52 4.63 22.45 5.91
C LEU A 52 4.22 21.90 4.53
N LEU A 53 2.93 21.56 4.35
CA LEU A 53 2.40 21.06 3.09
C LEU A 53 2.04 22.19 2.11
N VAL A 54 1.55 23.32 2.61
CA VAL A 54 1.00 24.40 1.78
C VAL A 54 2.06 25.46 1.43
N ILE A 55 2.93 25.84 2.37
CA ILE A 55 3.94 26.90 2.15
C ILE A 55 4.87 26.55 0.98
N PRO A 56 5.43 25.33 0.85
CA PRO A 56 6.28 25.01 -0.30
C PRO A 56 5.55 25.13 -1.64
N GLN A 57 4.26 24.78 -1.69
CA GLN A 57 3.45 24.96 -2.90
C GLN A 57 3.26 26.44 -3.22
N VAL A 58 2.93 27.26 -2.22
CA VAL A 58 2.81 28.73 -2.35
C VAL A 58 4.12 29.34 -2.85
N LEU A 59 5.24 29.00 -2.23
CA LEU A 59 6.56 29.52 -2.61
C LEU A 59 6.93 29.08 -4.02
N TYR A 60 6.67 27.82 -4.38
CA TYR A 60 6.88 27.32 -5.75
C TYR A 60 6.08 28.13 -6.76
N LEU A 61 4.79 28.37 -6.51
CA LEU A 61 3.92 29.15 -7.39
C LEU A 61 4.36 30.62 -7.51
N ILE A 62 4.74 31.26 -6.41
CA ILE A 62 5.28 32.63 -6.41
C ILE A 62 6.58 32.70 -7.21
N SER A 63 7.47 31.73 -7.01
CA SER A 63 8.75 31.68 -7.73
C SER A 63 8.60 31.39 -9.22
N ARG A 64 7.46 30.83 -9.68
CA ARG A 64 7.33 30.37 -11.06
C ARG A 64 7.36 31.48 -12.11
N ASN A 65 7.05 32.71 -11.72
CA ASN A 65 7.13 33.89 -12.59
C ASN A 65 8.51 34.59 -12.55
N VAL A 66 9.49 34.03 -11.85
CA VAL A 66 10.83 34.59 -11.69
C VAL A 66 11.87 33.51 -11.94
N SER A 67 12.73 33.73 -12.93
CA SER A 67 13.88 32.86 -13.21
C SER A 67 15.18 33.51 -12.75
N LEU A 68 16.07 32.73 -12.13
CA LEU A 68 17.43 33.18 -11.78
C LEU A 68 18.39 32.82 -12.91
N LEU A 69 18.89 33.82 -13.63
CA LEU A 69 19.89 33.66 -14.68
C LEU A 69 21.29 33.74 -14.07
N LEU A 70 21.98 32.60 -14.05
CA LEU A 70 23.36 32.47 -13.53
C LEU A 70 24.42 32.49 -14.64
N SER A 71 24.01 32.55 -15.91
CA SER A 71 24.92 32.58 -17.07
C SER A 71 24.30 33.38 -18.21
N GLY A 72 25.14 33.99 -19.04
CA GLY A 72 24.72 34.87 -20.15
C GLY A 72 24.96 36.36 -19.86
N PRO A 73 24.61 37.24 -20.80
CA PRO A 73 24.92 38.68 -20.73
C PRO A 73 24.12 39.41 -19.64
N ASN A 74 22.98 38.87 -19.21
CA ASN A 74 22.12 39.45 -18.17
C ASN A 74 22.03 38.48 -16.98
N LEU A 75 22.87 38.70 -15.97
CA LEU A 75 22.82 37.96 -14.71
C LEU A 75 21.72 38.54 -13.80
N GLY A 76 21.02 37.68 -13.06
CA GLY A 76 20.04 38.10 -12.04
C GLY A 76 18.64 37.55 -12.25
N PHE A 77 17.65 38.20 -11.61
CA PHE A 77 16.26 37.75 -11.65
C PHE A 77 15.54 38.30 -12.88
N GLN A 78 14.99 37.40 -13.69
CA GLN A 78 14.17 37.73 -14.85
C GLN A 78 12.70 37.40 -14.57
N TRP A 79 11.85 38.41 -14.67
CA TRP A 79 10.39 38.25 -14.60
C TRP A 79 9.83 37.77 -15.92
N HIS A 80 8.93 36.80 -15.88
CA HIS A 80 8.25 36.29 -17.06
C HIS A 80 6.85 35.76 -16.72
N LEU A 81 5.97 35.74 -17.72
CA LEU A 81 4.68 35.03 -17.62
C LEU A 81 4.91 33.51 -17.55
N ASP A 82 3.92 32.77 -17.07
CA ASP A 82 4.04 31.31 -16.95
C ASP A 82 4.38 30.68 -18.29
N GLN A 83 5.35 29.80 -18.25
CA GLN A 83 5.82 29.00 -19.37
C GLN A 83 6.09 27.61 -18.84
N PHE A 84 5.93 26.60 -19.68
CA PHE A 84 6.29 25.23 -19.31
C PHE A 84 6.84 24.50 -20.53
N THR A 85 7.69 23.53 -20.24
CA THR A 85 8.28 22.65 -21.25
C THR A 85 7.65 21.27 -21.11
N SER A 86 7.31 20.66 -22.24
CA SER A 86 6.95 19.25 -22.35
C SER A 86 8.03 18.49 -23.11
N GLY A 87 8.08 17.17 -22.92
CA GLY A 87 9.13 16.31 -23.47
C GLY A 87 10.17 15.90 -22.43
N SER A 88 11.18 15.14 -22.87
CA SER A 88 12.22 14.61 -22.01
C SER A 88 13.50 15.45 -22.10
N GLY A 89 13.79 16.25 -21.07
CA GLY A 89 15.02 17.05 -21.01
C GLY A 89 16.32 16.23 -21.03
N GLY A 90 17.47 16.92 -21.06
CA GLY A 90 18.79 16.27 -21.01
C GLY A 90 19.23 15.61 -22.32
N GLY A 91 18.80 16.15 -23.47
CA GLY A 91 19.12 15.61 -24.80
C GLY A 91 18.21 14.49 -25.30
N ASN A 92 17.21 14.09 -24.51
CA ASN A 92 16.35 12.94 -24.80
C ASN A 92 15.12 13.26 -25.65
N CYS A 93 14.94 14.53 -26.00
CA CYS A 93 13.81 15.00 -26.77
C CYS A 93 13.90 14.55 -28.23
N GLY A 94 12.83 13.95 -28.74
CA GLY A 94 12.80 13.42 -30.10
C GLY A 94 13.49 12.08 -30.30
N LEU A 95 14.07 11.48 -29.25
CA LEU A 95 14.46 10.06 -29.30
C LEU A 95 13.25 9.20 -29.70
N PRO A 96 13.44 8.10 -30.43
CA PRO A 96 12.36 7.15 -30.72
C PRO A 96 11.57 6.80 -29.46
N GLY A 97 10.24 6.98 -29.50
CA GLY A 97 9.35 6.76 -28.35
C GLY A 97 9.18 7.96 -27.40
N ASN A 98 10.05 8.97 -27.47
CA ASN A 98 9.97 10.22 -26.72
C ASN A 98 9.33 11.34 -27.55
N GLN A 99 8.52 12.17 -26.89
CA GLN A 99 8.00 13.38 -27.53
C GLN A 99 9.12 14.43 -27.69
N ALA A 100 9.06 15.20 -28.78
CA ALA A 100 9.93 16.36 -28.98
C ALA A 100 9.68 17.40 -27.88
N CYS A 101 10.76 18.09 -27.48
CA CYS A 101 10.66 19.18 -26.52
C CYS A 101 9.80 20.29 -27.11
N ARG A 102 8.81 20.77 -26.34
CA ARG A 102 8.01 21.93 -26.72
C ARG A 102 7.90 22.87 -25.53
N SER A 103 8.23 24.13 -25.75
CA SER A 103 7.91 25.21 -24.82
C SER A 103 6.54 25.76 -25.17
N GLY A 104 5.68 25.94 -24.17
CA GLY A 104 4.34 26.49 -24.33
C GLY A 104 3.99 27.44 -23.20
N GLY A 105 3.06 28.36 -23.50
CA GLY A 105 2.37 29.15 -22.48
C GLY A 105 1.08 28.45 -22.03
N PRO A 106 0.47 28.91 -20.93
CA PRO A 106 -0.82 28.39 -20.48
C PRO A 106 -1.94 28.73 -21.47
N VAL A 107 -2.94 27.84 -21.55
CA VAL A 107 -4.19 28.12 -22.28
C VAL A 107 -4.89 29.35 -21.69
N TYR A 108 -4.87 29.48 -20.36
CA TYR A 108 -5.45 30.62 -19.65
C TYR A 108 -4.33 31.44 -18.99
N GLY A 109 -3.88 32.49 -19.66
CA GLY A 109 -2.68 33.27 -19.28
C GLY A 109 -2.93 34.66 -18.69
N ALA A 110 -4.17 35.00 -18.29
CA ALA A 110 -4.48 36.32 -17.71
C ALA A 110 -3.59 36.66 -16.50
N LEU A 111 -3.30 37.95 -16.28
CA LEU A 111 -2.37 38.39 -15.23
C LEU A 111 -2.77 37.90 -13.83
N TRP A 112 -4.08 37.88 -13.50
CA TRP A 112 -4.58 37.39 -12.21
C TRP A 112 -4.62 35.84 -12.11
N LEU A 113 -4.36 35.12 -13.20
CA LEU A 113 -4.26 33.65 -13.25
C LEU A 113 -2.81 33.18 -13.29
N GLN A 114 -1.84 34.10 -13.24
CA GLN A 114 -0.43 33.75 -13.16
C GLN A 114 -0.15 32.94 -11.86
N PRO A 115 0.80 32.00 -11.90
CA PRO A 115 1.17 31.20 -10.73
C PRO A 115 1.41 32.04 -9.48
N SER A 116 2.08 33.19 -9.58
CA SER A 116 2.34 34.06 -8.44
C SER A 116 1.07 34.64 -7.80
N ALA A 117 0.11 35.10 -8.60
CA ALA A 117 -1.18 35.59 -8.12
C ALA A 117 -1.96 34.47 -7.41
N LEU A 118 -1.95 33.27 -7.98
CA LEU A 118 -2.59 32.10 -7.35
C LEU A 118 -1.84 31.63 -6.10
N GLY A 119 -0.52 31.77 -6.05
CA GLY A 119 0.29 31.55 -4.86
C GLY A 119 -0.16 32.46 -3.70
N LEU A 120 -0.39 33.75 -3.97
CA LEU A 120 -0.94 34.69 -2.99
C LEU A 120 -2.36 34.31 -2.56
N LEU A 121 -3.22 33.88 -3.49
CA LEU A 121 -4.55 33.37 -3.17
C LEU A 121 -4.47 32.19 -2.18
N TRP A 122 -3.64 31.19 -2.47
CA TRP A 122 -3.48 30.02 -1.59
C TRP A 122 -2.84 30.37 -0.24
N ALA A 123 -1.96 31.38 -0.20
CA ALA A 123 -1.45 31.94 1.05
C ALA A 123 -2.57 32.58 1.88
N ALA A 124 -3.50 33.29 1.22
CA ALA A 124 -4.68 33.87 1.88
C ALA A 124 -5.62 32.78 2.43
N VAL A 125 -5.85 31.70 1.67
CA VAL A 125 -6.64 30.54 2.13
C VAL A 125 -5.97 29.86 3.33
N LEU A 126 -4.65 29.66 3.29
CA LEU A 126 -3.90 29.14 4.44
C LEU A 126 -4.04 30.05 5.66
N MET A 127 -3.89 31.35 5.48
CA MET A 127 -4.06 32.33 6.55
C MET A 127 -5.47 32.26 7.13
N LEU A 128 -6.52 32.16 6.30
CA LEU A 128 -7.89 31.99 6.74
C LEU A 128 -8.07 30.73 7.59
N VAL A 129 -7.52 29.59 7.16
CA VAL A 129 -7.55 28.33 7.94
C VAL A 129 -6.91 28.53 9.32
N LEU A 130 -5.74 29.18 9.38
CA LEU A 130 -5.03 29.44 10.63
C LEU A 130 -5.79 30.42 11.54
N LEU A 131 -6.39 31.47 10.98
CA LEU A 131 -7.14 32.46 11.74
C LEU A 131 -8.42 31.87 12.34
N LEU A 132 -9.19 31.10 11.55
CA LEU A 132 -10.42 30.44 12.02
C LEU A 132 -10.16 29.46 13.16
N ASN A 133 -8.97 28.86 13.22
CA ASN A 133 -8.64 27.82 14.17
C ASN A 133 -7.61 28.23 15.22
N LYS A 134 -7.17 29.49 15.28
CA LYS A 134 -6.08 29.98 16.15
C LYS A 134 -6.27 29.64 17.63
N GLN A 135 -7.51 29.76 18.10
CA GLN A 135 -7.88 29.57 19.50
C GLN A 135 -8.41 28.17 19.81
N GLU A 136 -8.48 27.26 18.83
CA GLU A 136 -9.08 25.94 19.06
C GLU A 136 -8.18 25.07 19.95
N ARG A 137 -8.74 24.56 21.05
CA ARG A 137 -8.03 23.72 22.03
C ARG A 137 -8.76 22.41 22.32
N ARG A 138 -9.98 22.22 21.83
CA ARG A 138 -10.77 21.00 22.06
C ARG A 138 -10.20 19.84 21.25
N LEU A 139 -9.83 18.78 21.93
CA LEU A 139 -9.17 17.61 21.35
C LEU A 139 -10.03 16.93 20.27
N ALA A 140 -11.34 16.82 20.50
CA ALA A 140 -12.26 16.22 19.52
C ALA A 140 -12.26 17.00 18.18
N ARG A 141 -12.24 18.34 18.23
CA ARG A 141 -12.16 19.18 17.03
C ARG A 141 -10.82 19.07 16.34
N ILE A 142 -9.72 19.02 17.09
CA ILE A 142 -8.38 18.78 16.51
C ILE A 142 -8.33 17.44 15.78
N TYR A 143 -9.01 16.40 16.28
CA TYR A 143 -9.13 15.13 15.55
C TYR A 143 -9.97 15.26 14.27
N PHE A 144 -11.09 15.99 14.26
CA PHE A 144 -11.83 16.25 13.01
C PHE A 144 -10.95 16.96 11.99
N LEU A 145 -10.25 18.02 12.40
CA LEU A 145 -9.36 18.77 11.51
C LEU A 145 -8.19 17.92 11.00
N ALA A 146 -7.63 17.05 11.84
CA ALA A 146 -6.63 16.08 11.43
C ALA A 146 -7.21 15.07 10.42
N ALA A 147 -8.43 14.60 10.63
CA ALA A 147 -9.12 13.73 9.67
C ALA A 147 -9.31 14.41 8.31
N TRP A 148 -9.64 15.71 8.30
CA TRP A 148 -9.83 16.48 7.08
C TRP A 148 -8.54 16.83 6.36
N LEU A 149 -7.46 17.10 7.09
CA LEU A 149 -6.13 17.21 6.48
C LEU A 149 -5.75 15.89 5.78
N MET A 150 -5.95 14.76 6.45
CA MET A 150 -5.70 13.45 5.87
C MET A 150 -6.63 13.15 4.68
N THR A 151 -7.88 13.60 4.73
CA THR A 151 -8.84 13.51 3.61
C THR A 151 -8.36 14.33 2.41
N ALA A 152 -7.84 15.54 2.64
CA ALA A 152 -7.26 16.38 1.58
C ALA A 152 -6.01 15.73 0.95
N LEU A 153 -5.12 15.14 1.76
CA LEU A 153 -3.97 14.38 1.26
C LEU A 153 -4.38 13.14 0.46
N SER A 154 -5.39 12.40 0.93
CA SER A 154 -5.95 11.26 0.20
C SER A 154 -6.56 11.70 -1.14
N THR A 155 -7.21 12.85 -1.17
CA THR A 155 -7.76 13.48 -2.38
C THR A 155 -6.66 13.90 -3.35
N MET A 156 -5.54 14.41 -2.85
CA MET A 156 -4.36 14.68 -3.68
C MET A 156 -3.75 13.37 -4.23
N GLY A 157 -3.77 12.29 -3.44
CA GLY A 157 -3.21 11.00 -3.82
C GLY A 157 -3.99 10.19 -4.86
N LYS A 158 -5.33 10.30 -4.91
CA LYS A 158 -6.17 9.53 -5.86
C LYS A 158 -7.38 10.27 -6.45
N GLY A 159 -7.61 11.53 -6.07
CA GLY A 159 -8.79 12.29 -6.49
C GLY A 159 -10.02 12.00 -5.64
N ALA A 160 -11.20 12.06 -6.27
CA ALA A 160 -12.51 12.02 -5.61
C ALA A 160 -12.71 10.87 -4.60
N PRO A 161 -12.26 9.62 -4.83
CA PRO A 161 -12.42 8.55 -3.83
C PRO A 161 -11.74 8.86 -2.48
N GLY A 162 -10.72 9.71 -2.48
CA GLY A 162 -10.05 10.17 -1.25
C GLY A 162 -10.89 11.14 -0.42
N LEU A 163 -11.77 11.91 -1.06
CA LEU A 163 -12.69 12.85 -0.42
C LEU A 163 -14.01 12.19 -0.03
N VAL A 164 -14.60 11.46 -0.97
CA VAL A 164 -15.95 10.90 -0.85
C VAL A 164 -16.03 9.88 0.26
N LEU A 165 -15.03 8.99 0.36
CA LEU A 165 -15.12 7.86 1.27
C LEU A 165 -15.14 8.27 2.75
N PRO A 166 -14.23 9.12 3.28
CA PRO A 166 -14.31 9.59 4.67
C PRO A 166 -15.61 10.33 4.98
N LEU A 167 -16.12 11.14 4.03
CA LEU A 167 -17.38 11.85 4.18
C LEU A 167 -18.58 10.91 4.26
N VAL A 168 -18.69 9.95 3.34
CA VAL A 168 -19.76 8.94 3.34
C VAL A 168 -19.77 8.17 4.66
N ILE A 169 -18.60 7.78 5.17
CA ILE A 169 -18.48 7.04 6.43
C ILE A 169 -18.96 7.90 7.61
N ALA A 170 -18.50 9.16 7.69
CA ALA A 170 -18.87 10.05 8.78
C ALA A 170 -20.37 10.40 8.74
N LEU A 171 -20.93 10.67 7.55
CA LEU A 171 -22.35 10.94 7.37
C LEU A 171 -23.22 9.70 7.65
N ALA A 172 -22.80 8.51 7.24
CA ALA A 172 -23.48 7.26 7.56
C ALA A 172 -23.52 7.02 9.08
N TYR A 173 -22.41 7.30 9.77
CA TYR A 173 -22.35 7.23 11.23
C TYR A 173 -23.31 8.19 11.90
N VAL A 174 -23.35 9.45 11.47
CA VAL A 174 -24.31 10.45 11.99
C VAL A 174 -25.75 10.03 11.72
N GLY A 175 -26.05 9.53 10.51
CA GLY A 175 -27.40 9.09 10.13
C GLY A 175 -27.89 7.89 10.94
N VAL A 176 -27.04 6.88 11.14
CA VAL A 176 -27.40 5.67 11.90
C VAL A 176 -27.48 5.94 13.40
N THR A 177 -26.58 6.76 13.94
CA THR A 177 -26.65 7.17 15.36
C THR A 177 -27.71 8.24 15.62
N ARG A 178 -28.26 8.85 14.57
CA ARG A 178 -29.20 9.99 14.61
C ARG A 178 -28.67 11.20 15.40
N ARG A 179 -27.35 11.33 15.53
CA ARG A 179 -26.69 12.42 16.27
C ARG A 179 -26.41 13.63 15.38
N TRP A 180 -27.46 14.23 14.81
CA TRP A 180 -27.37 15.30 13.79
C TRP A 180 -26.55 16.53 14.22
N HIS A 181 -26.51 16.84 15.52
CA HIS A 181 -25.68 17.92 16.07
C HIS A 181 -24.17 17.73 15.77
N LEU A 182 -23.72 16.51 15.47
CA LEU A 182 -22.34 16.22 15.08
C LEU A 182 -21.97 16.86 13.73
N LEU A 183 -22.93 17.12 12.83
CA LEU A 183 -22.65 17.79 11.55
C LEU A 183 -22.02 19.18 11.75
N LEU A 184 -22.47 19.91 12.79
CA LEU A 184 -21.92 21.21 13.16
C LEU A 184 -20.57 21.10 13.86
N ARG A 185 -20.28 19.96 14.50
CA ARG A 185 -19.00 19.71 15.21
C ARG A 185 -17.91 19.15 14.30
N MET A 186 -18.31 18.62 13.15
CA MET A 186 -17.41 18.05 12.16
C MET A 186 -16.64 19.11 11.38
N GLU A 187 -16.86 20.41 11.55
CA GLU A 187 -16.04 21.46 10.89
C GLU A 187 -15.97 21.31 9.35
N LEU A 188 -17.09 20.94 8.72
CA LEU A 188 -17.16 20.75 7.26
C LEU A 188 -16.70 21.97 6.45
N PRO A 189 -16.97 23.24 6.85
CA PRO A 189 -16.40 24.40 6.15
C PRO A 189 -14.86 24.36 6.12
N THR A 190 -14.23 23.99 7.24
CA THR A 190 -12.77 23.89 7.33
C THR A 190 -12.23 22.72 6.51
N LEU A 191 -12.98 21.62 6.36
CA LEU A 191 -12.63 20.56 5.40
C LEU A 191 -12.46 21.11 3.98
N PHE A 192 -13.43 21.91 3.49
CA PHE A 192 -13.32 22.48 2.14
C PHE A 192 -12.14 23.44 2.01
N LEU A 193 -11.85 24.24 3.05
CA LEU A 193 -10.67 25.10 3.05
C LEU A 193 -9.36 24.30 3.04
N LEU A 194 -9.28 23.19 3.78
CA LEU A 194 -8.13 22.30 3.78
C LEU A 194 -7.94 21.61 2.43
N VAL A 195 -9.01 21.11 1.81
CA VAL A 195 -8.96 20.58 0.44
C VAL A 195 -8.52 21.66 -0.55
N ALA A 196 -9.01 22.89 -0.37
CA ALA A 196 -8.67 24.02 -1.22
C ALA A 196 -7.18 24.38 -1.16
N CYS A 197 -6.58 24.47 0.02
CA CYS A 197 -5.17 24.86 0.12
C CYS A 197 -4.18 23.69 -0.08
N VAL A 198 -4.59 22.44 0.17
CA VAL A 198 -3.70 21.27 0.07
C VAL A 198 -3.75 20.62 -1.31
N ALA A 199 -4.94 20.43 -1.88
CA ALA A 199 -5.12 19.64 -3.11
C ALA A 199 -5.36 20.51 -4.36
N LEU A 200 -6.22 21.54 -4.27
CA LEU A 200 -6.59 22.33 -5.45
C LEU A 200 -5.45 23.11 -6.13
N PRO A 201 -4.34 23.53 -5.49
CA PRO A 201 -3.32 24.30 -6.18
C PRO A 201 -2.79 23.60 -7.43
N TRP A 202 -2.57 22.28 -7.36
CA TRP A 202 -2.12 21.50 -8.52
C TRP A 202 -3.20 21.37 -9.60
N TYR A 203 -4.45 21.04 -9.23
CA TYR A 203 -5.56 20.89 -10.19
C TYR A 203 -5.83 22.19 -10.95
N VAL A 204 -5.82 23.33 -10.25
CA VAL A 204 -6.03 24.64 -10.84
C VAL A 204 -4.89 24.96 -11.82
N GLN A 205 -3.63 24.73 -11.45
CA GLN A 205 -2.51 25.00 -12.34
C GLN A 205 -2.51 24.10 -13.59
N MET A 206 -2.84 22.82 -13.45
CA MET A 206 -2.94 21.92 -14.60
C MET A 206 -4.06 22.33 -15.55
N TYR A 207 -5.22 22.73 -15.02
CA TYR A 207 -6.32 23.23 -15.85
C TYR A 207 -5.95 24.54 -16.57
N LEU A 208 -5.30 25.49 -15.89
CA LEU A 208 -4.87 26.74 -16.52
C LEU A 208 -3.86 26.52 -17.65
N ARG A 209 -2.96 25.55 -17.48
CA ARG A 209 -1.94 25.22 -18.47
C ARG A 209 -2.47 24.43 -19.66
N HIS A 210 -3.39 23.49 -19.42
CA HIS A 210 -3.78 22.50 -20.44
C HIS A 210 -5.23 22.61 -20.91
N GLY A 211 -6.09 23.36 -20.22
CA GLY A 211 -7.49 23.55 -20.56
C GLY A 211 -8.34 22.28 -20.45
N SER A 212 -9.39 22.20 -21.28
CA SER A 212 -10.33 21.07 -21.28
C SER A 212 -9.68 19.69 -21.53
N PRO A 213 -8.63 19.52 -22.36
CA PRO A 213 -7.94 18.23 -22.48
C PRO A 213 -7.52 17.59 -21.15
N PHE A 214 -7.12 18.41 -20.16
CA PHE A 214 -6.76 17.91 -18.84
C PHE A 214 -7.98 17.42 -18.06
N THR A 215 -9.06 18.19 -18.00
CA THR A 215 -10.29 17.80 -17.29
C THR A 215 -10.99 16.63 -17.97
N ASP A 216 -11.04 16.63 -19.29
CA ASP A 216 -11.62 15.56 -20.11
C ASP A 216 -10.92 14.24 -19.85
N ARG A 217 -9.59 14.27 -19.74
CA ARG A 217 -8.82 13.07 -19.43
C ARG A 217 -8.91 12.67 -17.97
N LEU A 218 -8.57 13.56 -17.04
CA LEU A 218 -8.43 13.20 -15.63
C LEU A 218 -9.79 13.04 -14.95
N ILE A 219 -10.66 14.05 -15.04
CA ILE A 219 -11.93 14.08 -14.31
C ILE A 219 -12.99 13.25 -15.03
N PHE A 220 -13.19 13.48 -16.32
CA PHE A 220 -14.28 12.81 -17.02
C PHE A 220 -13.92 11.37 -17.43
N HIS A 221 -12.77 11.14 -18.04
CA HIS A 221 -12.39 9.79 -18.45
C HIS A 221 -11.88 8.94 -17.28
N ASP A 222 -10.86 9.39 -16.55
CA ASP A 222 -10.19 8.54 -15.57
C ASP A 222 -10.91 8.45 -14.21
N MET A 223 -11.68 9.47 -13.81
CA MET A 223 -12.48 9.42 -12.58
C MET A 223 -13.94 9.02 -12.85
N PHE A 224 -14.67 9.78 -13.67
CA PHE A 224 -16.10 9.54 -13.88
C PHE A 224 -16.36 8.27 -14.73
N LYS A 225 -15.80 8.18 -15.94
CA LYS A 225 -16.04 7.02 -16.80
C LYS A 225 -15.51 5.75 -16.17
N ARG A 226 -14.32 5.71 -15.55
CA ARG A 226 -13.88 4.46 -14.86
C ARG A 226 -14.77 4.07 -13.68
N ALA A 227 -15.38 5.04 -13.00
CA ALA A 227 -16.30 4.77 -11.89
C ALA A 227 -17.64 4.18 -12.37
N PHE A 228 -18.20 4.72 -13.46
CA PHE A 228 -19.58 4.47 -13.89
C PHE A 228 -19.72 3.77 -15.25
N VAL A 229 -18.63 3.55 -15.98
CA VAL A 229 -18.56 2.90 -17.30
C VAL A 229 -17.41 1.88 -17.29
N HIS A 230 -17.56 0.74 -17.97
CA HIS A 230 -16.44 -0.20 -18.15
C HIS A 230 -15.38 0.40 -19.07
N VAL A 231 -14.33 1.01 -18.49
CA VAL A 231 -13.20 1.57 -19.24
C VAL A 231 -11.91 0.98 -18.67
N HIS A 232 -11.29 0.11 -19.46
CA HIS A 232 -10.06 -0.63 -19.13
C HIS A 232 -10.19 -1.59 -17.95
N ASP A 233 -10.85 -2.72 -18.18
CA ASP A 233 -10.75 -3.85 -17.27
C ASP A 233 -9.68 -4.84 -17.76
N THR A 234 -8.79 -5.24 -16.86
CA THR A 234 -7.84 -6.34 -17.13
C THR A 234 -8.44 -7.71 -16.82
N ASN A 235 -9.61 -7.73 -16.17
CA ASN A 235 -10.35 -8.92 -15.76
C ASN A 235 -11.47 -9.27 -16.75
N SER A 236 -11.29 -8.96 -18.04
CA SER A 236 -12.30 -9.24 -19.07
C SER A 236 -12.54 -10.76 -19.15
N GLY A 237 -13.75 -11.20 -18.80
CA GLY A 237 -14.14 -12.62 -18.77
C GLY A 237 -14.09 -13.26 -17.38
N ASP A 238 -13.64 -12.54 -16.34
CA ASP A 238 -13.56 -13.06 -14.97
C ASP A 238 -14.80 -12.69 -14.13
N ASP A 239 -15.01 -13.41 -13.02
CA ASP A 239 -16.05 -13.07 -12.04
C ASP A 239 -15.71 -11.75 -11.35
N VAL A 240 -16.29 -10.66 -11.85
CA VAL A 240 -16.19 -9.30 -11.27
C VAL A 240 -17.37 -8.97 -10.34
N THR A 241 -18.08 -9.97 -9.81
CA THR A 241 -19.19 -9.76 -8.87
C THR A 241 -18.69 -9.37 -7.46
N PHE A 242 -19.58 -9.40 -6.45
CA PHE A 242 -19.15 -9.18 -5.06
C PHE A 242 -18.11 -10.21 -4.60
N ARG A 243 -18.16 -11.44 -5.15
CA ARG A 243 -17.26 -12.54 -4.81
C ARG A 243 -15.81 -12.17 -5.09
N TYR A 244 -15.56 -11.44 -6.18
CA TYR A 244 -14.24 -10.97 -6.57
C TYR A 244 -13.46 -10.37 -5.39
N TYR A 245 -14.03 -9.37 -4.72
CA TYR A 245 -13.36 -8.69 -3.61
C TYR A 245 -13.37 -9.49 -2.30
N VAL A 246 -14.28 -10.44 -2.14
CA VAL A 246 -14.21 -11.40 -1.02
C VAL A 246 -12.94 -12.25 -1.13
N TRP A 247 -12.63 -12.76 -2.33
CA TRP A 247 -11.39 -13.50 -2.58
C TRP A 247 -10.16 -12.62 -2.34
N GLN A 248 -10.14 -11.40 -2.88
CA GLN A 248 -8.98 -10.50 -2.71
C GLN A 248 -8.76 -10.10 -1.24
N LEU A 249 -9.82 -9.89 -0.47
CA LEU A 249 -9.72 -9.71 0.98
C LEU A 249 -9.22 -10.98 1.69
N GLY A 250 -9.56 -12.15 1.15
CA GLY A 250 -9.02 -13.45 1.57
C GLY A 250 -7.50 -13.43 1.70
N TYR A 251 -6.82 -13.00 0.63
CA TYR A 251 -5.36 -12.90 0.58
C TYR A 251 -4.85 -11.65 1.29
N GLY A 252 -5.50 -10.50 1.09
CA GLY A 252 -5.07 -9.21 1.66
C GLY A 252 -5.17 -9.12 3.18
N LEU A 253 -5.95 -10.01 3.81
CA LEU A 253 -6.07 -10.12 5.26
C LEU A 253 -5.26 -11.26 5.85
N PHE A 254 -4.63 -12.12 5.05
CA PHE A 254 -3.87 -13.25 5.58
C PHE A 254 -2.72 -12.74 6.48
N PRO A 255 -2.48 -13.36 7.66
CA PRO A 255 -3.11 -14.58 8.21
C PRO A 255 -4.36 -14.32 9.09
N TRP A 256 -4.90 -13.11 9.09
CA TRP A 256 -6.05 -12.68 9.90
C TRP A 256 -7.42 -12.96 9.27
N THR A 257 -7.46 -13.45 8.04
CA THR A 257 -8.67 -13.57 7.20
C THR A 257 -9.89 -14.10 7.95
N GLY A 258 -9.74 -15.21 8.68
CA GLY A 258 -10.81 -15.80 9.47
C GLY A 258 -11.27 -14.93 10.65
N LEU A 259 -10.31 -14.37 11.41
CA LEU A 259 -10.61 -13.52 12.57
C LEU A 259 -11.20 -12.16 12.15
N SER A 260 -10.83 -11.65 10.99
CA SER A 260 -11.41 -10.46 10.37
C SER A 260 -12.90 -10.65 10.06
N ALA A 261 -13.27 -11.80 9.49
CA ALA A 261 -14.69 -12.16 9.31
C ALA A 261 -15.43 -12.29 10.65
N ALA A 262 -14.79 -12.93 11.64
CA ALA A 262 -15.34 -13.03 13.00
C ALA A 262 -15.54 -11.65 13.66
N GLY A 263 -14.61 -10.70 13.45
CA GLY A 263 -14.69 -9.34 13.98
C GLY A 263 -15.87 -8.53 13.41
N LEU A 264 -16.20 -8.71 12.14
CA LEU A 264 -17.39 -8.09 11.54
C LEU A 264 -18.69 -8.62 12.16
N LEU A 265 -18.79 -9.94 12.34
CA LEU A 265 -19.93 -10.55 13.01
C LEU A 265 -20.02 -10.16 14.48
N TRP A 266 -18.88 -9.85 15.12
CA TRP A 266 -18.86 -9.43 16.50
C TRP A 266 -19.52 -8.06 16.70
N TRP A 267 -19.38 -7.13 15.74
CA TRP A 267 -20.06 -5.83 15.82
C TRP A 267 -21.57 -6.01 15.96
N THR A 268 -22.19 -6.90 15.18
CA THR A 268 -23.66 -6.97 15.06
C THR A 268 -24.35 -7.30 16.38
N ARG A 269 -23.57 -7.78 17.35
CA ARG A 269 -23.97 -7.91 18.73
C ARG A 269 -23.99 -6.55 19.42
N ARG A 270 -25.16 -5.91 19.41
CA ARG A 270 -25.48 -4.88 20.40
C ARG A 270 -25.60 -5.55 21.78
N PRO A 271 -24.74 -5.25 22.77
CA PRO A 271 -25.15 -5.50 24.14
C PRO A 271 -26.34 -4.57 24.42
N GLU A 272 -27.42 -5.11 24.96
CA GLU A 272 -28.54 -4.31 25.45
C GLU A 272 -28.03 -3.15 26.32
N ARG A 273 -28.34 -1.92 25.90
CA ARG A 273 -28.37 -0.71 26.74
C ARG A 273 -27.12 -0.38 27.56
N ASP A 274 -25.91 -0.62 27.02
CA ASP A 274 -24.71 0.02 27.57
C ASP A 274 -23.95 0.81 26.48
N PRO A 275 -24.07 2.15 26.44
CA PRO A 275 -23.40 3.02 25.47
C PRO A 275 -21.92 3.17 25.82
N THR A 276 -21.18 2.06 25.75
CA THR A 276 -19.72 2.11 25.90
C THR A 276 -19.10 2.67 24.62
N GLN A 277 -18.06 3.50 24.76
CA GLN A 277 -17.26 4.03 23.64
C GLN A 277 -16.79 2.93 22.67
N ARG A 278 -16.63 1.69 23.15
CA ARG A 278 -16.23 0.53 22.34
C ARG A 278 -17.31 0.10 21.33
N ASN A 279 -18.59 0.26 21.65
CA ASN A 279 -19.69 -0.06 20.74
C ASN A 279 -19.78 0.98 19.61
N ASP A 280 -19.65 2.27 19.94
CA ASP A 280 -19.57 3.35 18.94
C ASP A 280 -18.31 3.19 18.07
N ALA A 281 -17.19 2.74 18.66
CA ALA A 281 -15.95 2.47 17.95
C ALA A 281 -16.10 1.33 16.95
N LEU A 282 -16.65 0.20 17.42
CA LEU A 282 -17.03 -0.89 16.54
C LEU A 282 -17.91 -0.27 15.46
N LEU A 283 -19.04 0.37 15.80
CA LEU A 283 -20.04 1.02 14.90
C LEU A 283 -19.47 1.98 13.84
N LEU A 284 -18.24 2.46 13.95
CA LEU A 284 -17.62 3.21 12.85
C LEU A 284 -16.82 2.31 11.90
N LEU A 285 -16.14 1.28 12.41
CA LEU A 285 -15.24 0.39 11.65
C LEU A 285 -15.95 -0.46 10.58
N GLY A 286 -16.93 -1.28 10.94
CA GLY A 286 -17.90 -1.88 10.02
C GLY A 286 -18.65 -0.91 9.09
N MET A 287 -18.92 0.35 9.44
CA MET A 287 -19.51 1.32 8.50
C MET A 287 -18.48 1.76 7.47
N TRP A 288 -17.25 1.95 7.91
CA TRP A 288 -16.11 2.13 7.03
C TRP A 288 -15.90 0.92 6.13
N PHE A 289 -15.91 -0.29 6.68
CA PHE A 289 -15.81 -1.52 5.89
C PHE A 289 -16.93 -1.60 4.85
N VAL A 290 -18.20 -1.50 5.26
CA VAL A 290 -19.36 -1.58 4.35
C VAL A 290 -19.33 -0.45 3.30
N GLY A 291 -19.03 0.78 3.72
CA GLY A 291 -18.96 1.94 2.81
C GLY A 291 -17.85 1.78 1.77
N SER A 292 -16.65 1.39 2.20
CA SER A 292 -15.52 1.17 1.29
C SER A 292 -15.74 -0.05 0.39
N PHE A 293 -16.14 -1.19 0.97
CA PHE A 293 -16.38 -2.44 0.24
C PHE A 293 -17.50 -2.25 -0.78
N GLY A 294 -18.62 -1.64 -0.38
CA GLY A 294 -19.76 -1.35 -1.24
C GLY A 294 -19.38 -0.42 -2.39
N MET A 295 -18.72 0.70 -2.10
CA MET A 295 -18.29 1.66 -3.12
C MET A 295 -17.42 1.00 -4.20
N PHE A 296 -16.40 0.22 -3.82
CA PHE A 296 -15.55 -0.46 -4.80
C PHE A 296 -16.25 -1.63 -5.47
N SER A 297 -17.14 -2.33 -4.78
CA SER A 297 -17.93 -3.44 -5.38
C SER A 297 -18.90 -2.97 -6.46
N ILE A 298 -19.45 -1.77 -6.32
CA ILE A 298 -20.35 -1.14 -7.31
C ILE A 298 -19.58 -0.53 -8.48
N THR A 299 -18.30 -0.17 -8.28
CA THR A 299 -17.47 0.40 -9.35
C THR A 299 -17.25 -0.62 -10.48
N LEU A 300 -17.47 -0.21 -11.72
CA LEU A 300 -17.40 -1.12 -12.89
C LEU A 300 -15.97 -1.53 -13.24
N THR A 301 -15.00 -0.62 -13.15
CA THR A 301 -13.58 -0.94 -13.38
C THR A 301 -12.96 -1.54 -12.12
N LYS A 302 -12.52 -2.80 -12.17
CA LYS A 302 -11.98 -3.49 -10.99
C LYS A 302 -10.49 -3.81 -11.12
N PHE A 303 -9.78 -3.66 -10.01
CA PHE A 303 -8.41 -4.17 -9.83
C PHE A 303 -8.29 -4.73 -8.42
N HIS A 304 -7.46 -5.74 -8.22
CA HIS A 304 -7.40 -6.43 -6.91
C HIS A 304 -7.13 -5.46 -5.75
N HIS A 305 -6.20 -4.52 -5.93
CA HIS A 305 -5.82 -3.54 -4.90
C HIS A 305 -6.86 -2.44 -4.64
N TYR A 306 -7.95 -2.34 -5.41
CA TYR A 306 -8.99 -1.34 -5.16
C TYR A 306 -9.72 -1.57 -3.84
N ILE A 307 -9.76 -2.82 -3.35
CA ILE A 307 -10.37 -3.13 -2.06
C ILE A 307 -9.49 -2.82 -0.85
N LEU A 308 -8.24 -2.40 -1.07
CA LEU A 308 -7.29 -2.11 0.00
C LEU A 308 -7.82 -1.12 1.06
N PRO A 309 -8.62 -0.08 0.74
CA PRO A 309 -9.31 0.76 1.73
C PRO A 309 -10.21 0.04 2.74
N SER A 310 -10.68 -1.16 2.42
CA SER A 310 -11.52 -1.98 3.30
C SER A 310 -10.70 -2.85 4.27
N VAL A 311 -9.41 -3.04 4.01
CA VAL A 311 -8.49 -3.85 4.84
C VAL A 311 -8.27 -3.24 6.24
N PRO A 312 -7.98 -1.93 6.40
CA PRO A 312 -7.77 -1.34 7.71
C PRO A 312 -8.94 -1.51 8.70
N PRO A 313 -10.20 -1.15 8.37
CA PRO A 313 -11.29 -1.26 9.33
C PRO A 313 -11.57 -2.69 9.77
N ILE A 314 -11.49 -3.66 8.86
CA ILE A 314 -11.73 -5.06 9.19
C ILE A 314 -10.56 -5.68 9.97
N ALA A 315 -9.32 -5.26 9.70
CA ALA A 315 -8.16 -5.62 10.52
C ALA A 315 -8.28 -5.05 11.95
N MET A 316 -8.77 -3.82 12.10
CA MET A 316 -9.06 -3.25 13.43
C MET A 316 -10.16 -4.04 14.16
N CYS A 317 -11.20 -4.50 13.46
CA CYS A 317 -12.20 -5.41 14.03
C CYS A 317 -11.58 -6.73 14.52
N ALA A 318 -10.66 -7.34 13.75
CA ALA A 318 -9.90 -8.51 14.20
C ALA A 318 -9.08 -8.18 15.46
N GLY A 319 -8.46 -7.00 15.52
CA GLY A 319 -7.75 -6.49 16.70
C GLY A 319 -8.64 -6.42 17.96
N VAL A 320 -9.90 -6.02 17.82
CA VAL A 320 -10.87 -6.01 18.93
C VAL A 320 -11.17 -7.42 19.44
N VAL A 321 -11.25 -8.41 18.55
CA VAL A 321 -11.45 -9.83 18.91
C VAL A 321 -10.19 -10.38 19.57
N LEU A 322 -9.01 -10.12 19.00
CA LEU A 322 -7.72 -10.55 19.55
C LEU A 322 -7.46 -9.95 20.94
N ASP A 323 -7.77 -8.67 21.16
CA ASP A 323 -7.69 -8.02 22.47
C ASP A 323 -8.54 -8.76 23.54
N ARG A 324 -9.73 -9.26 23.16
CA ARG A 324 -10.54 -10.09 24.06
C ARG A 324 -9.94 -11.47 24.29
N MET A 325 -9.33 -12.07 23.26
CA MET A 325 -8.69 -13.39 23.34
C MET A 325 -7.39 -13.37 24.17
N LEU A 326 -6.61 -12.29 24.08
CA LEU A 326 -5.45 -12.02 24.94
C LEU A 326 -5.85 -11.79 26.41
N GLY A 327 -7.10 -11.39 26.62
CA GLY A 327 -7.70 -11.17 27.93
C GLY A 327 -7.36 -9.80 28.50
N ARG A 328 -8.39 -9.06 28.94
CA ARG A 328 -8.22 -7.88 29.79
C ARG A 328 -8.48 -8.24 31.24
N PRO A 329 -7.87 -7.52 32.20
CA PRO A 329 -8.31 -7.58 33.59
C PRO A 329 -9.75 -7.06 33.66
N GLU A 330 -10.74 -7.95 33.74
CA GLU A 330 -12.07 -7.56 34.20
C GLU A 330 -11.94 -7.25 35.70
N LEU A 331 -12.03 -5.97 36.06
CA LEU A 331 -12.16 -5.56 37.46
C LEU A 331 -13.56 -5.97 37.94
N PRO A 332 -13.69 -6.81 38.98
CA PRO A 332 -14.93 -6.90 39.71
C PRO A 332 -15.19 -5.52 40.33
N ALA A 333 -16.42 -5.02 40.22
CA ALA A 333 -16.84 -3.84 40.96
C ALA A 333 -16.52 -4.05 42.45
N GLY A 334 -15.56 -3.28 42.98
CA GLY A 334 -15.24 -3.25 44.41
C GLY A 334 -13.94 -3.90 44.90
N SER A 335 -13.07 -4.49 44.07
CA SER A 335 -11.78 -5.04 44.57
C SER A 335 -10.57 -4.56 43.77
N GLY A 336 -9.59 -4.01 44.49
CA GLY A 336 -8.35 -3.49 43.94
C GLY A 336 -7.53 -4.55 43.19
N ARG A 337 -7.19 -4.22 41.94
CA ARG A 337 -6.27 -4.93 41.02
C ARG A 337 -6.74 -6.29 40.50
N ALA A 338 -7.49 -6.25 39.41
CA ALA A 338 -7.57 -7.36 38.47
C ALA A 338 -6.19 -7.64 37.85
N ARG A 339 -5.82 -8.93 37.77
CA ARG A 339 -4.57 -9.40 37.16
C ARG A 339 -4.84 -9.82 35.72
N SER A 340 -4.05 -9.30 34.78
CA SER A 340 -3.93 -9.85 33.42
C SER A 340 -3.64 -11.36 33.47
N PRO A 341 -4.15 -12.18 32.52
CA PRO A 341 -3.77 -13.60 32.43
C PRO A 341 -2.27 -13.80 32.19
N ILE A 342 -1.57 -12.75 31.74
CA ILE A 342 -0.12 -12.69 31.58
C ILE A 342 0.46 -11.77 32.67
N LYS A 343 1.52 -12.21 33.34
CA LYS A 343 2.21 -11.38 34.36
C LYS A 343 2.67 -10.04 33.74
N ALA A 344 2.12 -8.91 34.22
CA ALA A 344 2.35 -7.59 33.63
C ALA A 344 3.84 -7.16 33.59
N ARG A 345 4.65 -7.63 34.54
CA ARG A 345 6.11 -7.34 34.61
C ARG A 345 6.96 -8.17 33.64
N SER A 346 6.36 -9.11 32.89
CA SER A 346 7.09 -10.04 32.00
C SER A 346 6.65 -9.96 30.54
N ALA A 347 6.12 -8.82 30.08
CA ALA A 347 5.59 -8.68 28.73
C ALA A 347 6.65 -8.92 27.64
N LEU A 348 7.84 -8.31 27.78
CA LEU A 348 8.94 -8.48 26.84
C LEU A 348 9.49 -9.92 26.79
N PRO A 349 9.91 -10.56 27.90
CA PRO A 349 10.41 -11.93 27.84
C PRO A 349 9.35 -12.91 27.34
N TYR A 350 8.08 -12.71 27.69
CA TYR A 350 6.97 -13.48 27.14
C TYR A 350 6.84 -13.31 25.62
N ALA A 351 6.86 -12.08 25.12
CA ALA A 351 6.79 -11.80 23.69
C ALA A 351 7.98 -12.41 22.92
N LEU A 352 9.19 -12.38 23.49
CA LEU A 352 10.37 -13.02 22.91
C LEU A 352 10.22 -14.55 22.86
N CYS A 353 9.79 -15.19 23.96
CA CYS A 353 9.57 -16.64 23.99
C CYS A 353 8.49 -17.08 22.98
N ILE A 354 7.37 -16.36 22.92
CA ILE A 354 6.29 -16.64 21.97
C ILE A 354 6.74 -16.37 20.53
N GLY A 355 7.50 -15.29 20.30
CA GLY A 355 8.06 -14.98 18.98
C GLY A 355 9.02 -16.04 18.48
N ALA A 356 9.88 -16.57 19.36
CA ALA A 356 10.78 -17.69 19.06
C ALA A 356 10.00 -18.99 18.79
N ALA A 357 8.98 -19.29 19.59
CA ALA A 357 8.10 -20.44 19.35
C ALA A 357 7.36 -20.32 18.00
N ALA A 358 6.88 -19.11 17.65
CA ALA A 358 6.26 -18.85 16.35
C ALA A 358 7.25 -19.04 15.19
N LEU A 359 8.49 -18.56 15.33
CA LEU A 359 9.52 -18.73 14.31
C LEU A 359 9.82 -20.22 14.07
N LEU A 360 10.07 -20.96 15.16
CA LEU A 360 10.34 -22.40 15.10
C LEU A 360 9.14 -23.16 14.55
N LEU A 361 7.91 -22.77 14.91
CA LEU A 361 6.70 -23.38 14.38
C LEU A 361 6.59 -23.15 12.87
N CYS A 362 6.73 -21.91 12.39
CA CYS A 362 6.73 -21.60 10.97
C CYS A 362 7.82 -22.41 10.27
N TYR A 363 9.07 -22.33 10.72
CA TYR A 363 10.20 -23.05 10.13
C TYR A 363 9.98 -24.57 10.10
N SER A 364 9.47 -25.16 11.17
CA SER A 364 9.17 -26.60 11.22
C SER A 364 8.10 -26.99 10.21
N ALA A 365 7.07 -26.16 10.03
CA ALA A 365 6.00 -26.39 9.07
C ALA A 365 6.53 -26.28 7.63
N LEU A 366 7.42 -25.33 7.34
CA LEU A 366 8.08 -25.20 6.04
C LEU A 366 8.77 -26.50 5.62
N LEU A 367 9.49 -27.13 6.55
CA LEU A 367 10.28 -28.34 6.29
C LEU A 367 9.43 -29.60 6.01
N LEU A 368 8.11 -29.55 6.24
CA LEU A 368 7.20 -30.65 5.92
C LEU A 368 6.78 -30.69 4.45
N PHE A 369 6.97 -29.60 3.71
CA PHE A 369 6.50 -29.44 2.34
C PHE A 369 7.68 -29.20 1.37
N PRO A 370 7.53 -29.53 0.08
CA PRO A 370 8.51 -29.16 -0.93
C PRO A 370 8.57 -27.63 -1.10
N GLY A 371 9.76 -27.09 -1.36
CA GLY A 371 9.95 -25.65 -1.59
C GLY A 371 10.69 -24.97 -0.44
N GLY A 372 11.39 -23.88 -0.75
CA GLY A 372 12.23 -23.15 0.20
C GLY A 372 11.56 -21.88 0.74
N ILE A 373 12.12 -21.31 1.82
CA ILE A 373 11.67 -20.02 2.36
C ILE A 373 11.88 -18.86 1.36
N MET A 374 12.95 -18.92 0.57
CA MET A 374 13.22 -17.95 -0.51
C MET A 374 12.56 -18.36 -1.84
N GLY A 375 11.89 -19.50 -1.89
CA GLY A 375 11.30 -20.03 -3.12
C GLY A 375 12.31 -20.50 -4.17
N SER A 376 13.60 -20.17 -4.08
CA SER A 376 14.58 -20.53 -5.11
C SER A 376 14.66 -22.04 -5.36
N MET A 377 14.80 -22.40 -6.64
CA MET A 377 15.00 -23.76 -7.13
C MET A 377 16.41 -23.93 -7.73
N PRO A 378 17.46 -24.18 -6.93
CA PRO A 378 18.85 -24.17 -7.38
C PRO A 378 19.15 -25.16 -8.50
N ASN A 379 18.50 -26.33 -8.47
CA ASN A 379 18.69 -27.40 -9.46
C ASN A 379 17.47 -27.56 -10.39
N GLY A 380 16.63 -26.52 -10.49
CA GLY A 380 15.37 -26.59 -11.25
C GLY A 380 14.31 -27.50 -10.62
N SER A 381 14.51 -27.94 -9.38
CA SER A 381 13.56 -28.71 -8.58
C SER A 381 13.42 -28.09 -7.19
N PRO A 382 12.22 -28.11 -6.59
CA PRO A 382 12.03 -27.59 -5.24
C PRO A 382 12.83 -28.40 -4.23
N PRO A 383 13.39 -27.76 -3.18
CA PRO A 383 14.00 -28.47 -2.06
C PRO A 383 13.07 -29.55 -1.50
N ALA A 384 13.62 -30.75 -1.26
CA ALA A 384 12.86 -31.87 -0.71
C ALA A 384 12.51 -31.63 0.77
N PRO A 385 11.35 -32.13 1.24
CA PRO A 385 10.97 -32.06 2.65
C PRO A 385 12.00 -32.74 3.56
N ASN A 386 12.33 -32.12 4.70
CA ASN A 386 13.18 -32.71 5.73
C ASN A 386 12.35 -33.01 6.99
N ARG A 387 11.67 -34.16 6.98
CA ARG A 387 10.72 -34.55 8.04
C ARG A 387 11.39 -34.71 9.41
N ALA A 388 12.65 -35.15 9.45
CA ALA A 388 13.38 -35.32 10.71
C ALA A 388 13.70 -33.96 11.36
N ALA A 389 14.22 -33.00 10.58
CA ALA A 389 14.45 -31.64 11.05
C ALA A 389 13.14 -30.92 11.38
N ALA A 390 12.08 -31.16 10.58
CA ALA A 390 10.74 -30.65 10.85
C ALA A 390 10.23 -31.13 12.21
N LEU A 391 10.33 -32.43 12.51
CA LEU A 391 9.91 -32.98 13.80
C LEU A 391 10.72 -32.39 14.97
N ALA A 392 12.05 -32.33 14.85
CA ALA A 392 12.91 -31.78 15.90
C ALA A 392 12.58 -30.32 16.23
N THR A 393 12.44 -29.49 15.19
CA THR A 393 12.11 -28.05 15.35
C THR A 393 10.66 -27.84 15.80
N PHE A 394 9.72 -28.69 15.36
CA PHE A 394 8.34 -28.68 15.83
C PHE A 394 8.25 -29.03 17.32
N VAL A 395 8.94 -30.07 17.76
CA VAL A 395 9.02 -30.42 19.19
C VAL A 395 9.62 -29.27 20.00
N ALA A 396 10.69 -28.65 19.51
CA ALA A 396 11.26 -27.47 20.15
C ALA A 396 10.27 -26.29 20.21
N ALA A 397 9.48 -26.06 19.16
CA ALA A 397 8.43 -25.04 19.14
C ALA A 397 7.32 -25.33 20.16
N VAL A 398 6.85 -26.58 20.24
CA VAL A 398 5.83 -27.01 21.21
C VAL A 398 6.34 -26.92 22.64
N VAL A 399 7.57 -27.36 22.90
CA VAL A 399 8.21 -27.26 24.22
C VAL A 399 8.40 -25.79 24.61
N GLY A 400 8.91 -24.96 23.71
CA GLY A 400 9.09 -23.52 23.94
C GLY A 400 7.76 -22.80 24.20
N PHE A 401 6.72 -23.12 23.43
CA PHE A 401 5.37 -22.60 23.65
C PHE A 401 4.80 -23.08 25.00
N GLY A 402 4.91 -24.37 25.31
CA GLY A 402 4.44 -24.94 26.58
C GLY A 402 5.17 -24.34 27.79
N LEU A 403 6.48 -24.09 27.67
CA LEU A 403 7.27 -23.40 28.69
C LEU A 403 6.82 -21.96 28.85
N ALA A 404 6.57 -21.23 27.75
CA ALA A 404 6.04 -19.87 27.80
C ALA A 404 4.67 -19.82 28.50
N VAL A 405 3.77 -20.75 28.16
CA VAL A 405 2.49 -20.91 28.85
C VAL A 405 2.72 -21.14 30.35
N ARG A 406 3.58 -22.09 30.73
CA ARG A 406 3.82 -22.45 32.14
C ARG A 406 4.47 -21.33 32.95
N LEU A 407 5.46 -20.64 32.41
CA LEU A 407 6.22 -19.61 33.12
C LEU A 407 5.43 -18.30 33.29
N PHE A 408 4.62 -17.96 32.29
CA PHE A 408 3.99 -16.63 32.18
C PHE A 408 2.48 -16.63 32.44
N SER A 409 1.83 -17.79 32.56
CA SER A 409 0.43 -17.89 33.01
C SER A 409 0.25 -17.33 34.42
N ALA A 410 -0.79 -16.52 34.61
CA ALA A 410 -1.30 -16.17 35.93
C ALA A 410 -2.15 -17.31 36.52
N PRO A 411 -2.23 -17.45 37.87
CA PRO A 411 -3.13 -18.40 38.52
C PRO A 411 -4.58 -18.20 38.06
N ARG A 412 -5.29 -19.30 37.77
CA ARG A 412 -6.67 -19.24 37.28
C ARG A 412 -7.58 -18.64 38.38
N PRO A 413 -8.34 -17.57 38.09
CA PRO A 413 -9.38 -17.11 39.01
C PRO A 413 -10.47 -18.19 39.12
N ARG A 414 -11.02 -18.40 40.33
CA ARG A 414 -12.18 -19.28 40.54
C ARG A 414 -13.39 -18.69 39.81
N LEU A 415 -14.08 -19.51 39.02
CA LEU A 415 -15.29 -19.11 38.31
C LEU A 415 -16.41 -18.86 39.32
N VAL A 416 -17.04 -17.69 39.27
CA VAL A 416 -18.29 -17.41 40.00
C VAL A 416 -19.45 -18.00 39.19
N PRO A 417 -20.25 -18.94 39.75
CA PRO A 417 -21.41 -19.51 39.06
C PRO A 417 -22.44 -18.43 38.69
N GLY A 418 -23.06 -18.54 37.51
CA GLY A 418 -24.20 -17.68 37.10
C GLY A 418 -23.88 -16.49 36.18
N SER A 419 -22.64 -16.33 35.71
CA SER A 419 -22.25 -15.19 34.88
C SER A 419 -22.30 -15.50 33.37
N ARG A 420 -22.84 -14.56 32.57
CA ARG A 420 -22.81 -14.49 31.08
C ARG A 420 -21.46 -14.85 30.36
N PRO A 421 -20.25 -14.85 30.99
CA PRO A 421 -18.97 -15.31 30.43
C PRO A 421 -18.87 -16.72 29.82
N ALA A 422 -19.77 -17.67 30.10
CA ALA A 422 -19.67 -19.01 29.51
C ALA A 422 -19.98 -19.00 28.00
N PHE A 423 -21.09 -18.36 27.60
CA PHE A 423 -21.53 -18.29 26.21
C PHE A 423 -20.59 -17.46 25.32
N SER A 424 -20.12 -16.31 25.81
CA SER A 424 -19.17 -15.47 25.08
C SER A 424 -17.83 -16.17 24.86
N SER A 425 -17.37 -16.95 25.85
CA SER A 425 -16.13 -17.73 25.76
C SER A 425 -16.25 -18.93 24.82
N ALA A 426 -17.40 -19.62 24.80
CA ALA A 426 -17.69 -20.69 23.86
C ALA A 426 -17.75 -20.16 22.41
N LEU A 427 -18.41 -19.01 22.20
CA LEU A 427 -18.45 -18.38 20.89
C LEU A 427 -17.06 -17.96 20.39
N LEU A 428 -16.22 -17.36 21.23
CA LEU A 428 -14.86 -17.02 20.84
C LEU A 428 -14.06 -18.27 20.40
N GLY A 429 -14.29 -19.41 21.05
CA GLY A 429 -13.72 -20.70 20.64
C GLY A 429 -14.25 -21.19 19.29
N ALA A 430 -15.57 -21.12 19.07
CA ALA A 430 -16.19 -21.49 17.79
C ALA A 430 -15.72 -20.59 16.64
N LEU A 431 -15.68 -19.27 16.87
CA LEU A 431 -15.16 -18.30 15.91
C LEU A 431 -13.69 -18.57 15.56
N ALA A 432 -12.88 -18.97 16.53
CA ALA A 432 -11.49 -19.34 16.29
C ALA A 432 -11.34 -20.59 15.41
N LEU A 433 -12.17 -21.62 15.61
CA LEU A 433 -12.20 -22.81 14.74
C LEU A 433 -12.65 -22.47 13.31
N CYS A 434 -13.74 -21.70 13.16
CA CYS A 434 -14.15 -21.21 11.84
C CYS A 434 -13.05 -20.36 11.19
N SER A 435 -12.34 -19.56 11.98
CA SER A 435 -11.23 -18.76 11.49
C SER A 435 -10.09 -19.61 10.97
N ALA A 436 -9.75 -20.70 11.66
CA ALA A 436 -8.75 -21.66 11.21
C ALA A 436 -9.14 -22.29 9.86
N LEU A 437 -10.42 -22.67 9.68
CA LEU A 437 -10.92 -23.20 8.40
C LEU A 437 -10.81 -22.19 7.26
N VAL A 438 -11.20 -20.93 7.49
CA VAL A 438 -11.08 -19.87 6.48
C VAL A 438 -9.62 -19.61 6.09
N ILE A 439 -8.70 -19.64 7.07
CA ILE A 439 -7.25 -19.52 6.82
C ILE A 439 -6.77 -20.68 5.95
N VAL A 440 -7.20 -21.92 6.23
CA VAL A 440 -6.85 -23.08 5.42
C VAL A 440 -7.36 -22.93 3.99
N VAL A 441 -8.60 -22.50 3.79
CA VAL A 441 -9.16 -22.28 2.44
C VAL A 441 -8.35 -21.23 1.66
N ALA A 442 -8.08 -20.07 2.27
CA ALA A 442 -7.29 -19.03 1.62
C ALA A 442 -5.85 -19.48 1.35
N GLY A 443 -5.25 -20.21 2.29
CA GLY A 443 -3.89 -20.74 2.16
C GLY A 443 -3.75 -21.83 1.11
N LEU A 444 -4.75 -22.72 1.01
CA LEU A 444 -4.79 -23.74 -0.04
C LEU A 444 -4.88 -23.09 -1.42
N ASP A 445 -5.71 -22.07 -1.61
CA ASP A 445 -5.79 -21.37 -2.91
C ASP A 445 -4.47 -20.64 -3.27
N MET A 446 -3.74 -20.11 -2.30
CA MET A 446 -2.41 -19.54 -2.55
C MET A 446 -1.36 -20.60 -2.92
N VAL A 447 -1.61 -21.88 -2.63
CA VAL A 447 -0.68 -22.98 -2.90
C VAL A 447 -1.07 -23.75 -4.16
N SER A 448 -2.37 -23.96 -4.37
CA SER A 448 -2.91 -24.78 -5.45
C SER A 448 -3.27 -23.96 -6.67
N THR A 449 -2.86 -24.43 -7.83
CA THR A 449 -3.24 -23.86 -9.13
C THR A 449 -4.39 -24.66 -9.72
N THR A 450 -5.49 -23.98 -10.08
CA THR A 450 -6.61 -24.62 -10.78
C THR A 450 -6.33 -24.62 -12.29
N SER A 451 -6.67 -25.70 -12.98
CA SER A 451 -6.50 -25.79 -14.43
C SER A 451 -7.22 -24.64 -15.16
N GLY A 452 -6.48 -23.87 -15.96
CA GLY A 452 -7.00 -22.70 -16.68
C GLY A 452 -6.97 -21.38 -15.91
N ASP A 453 -6.50 -21.40 -14.65
CA ASP A 453 -6.28 -20.21 -13.82
C ASP A 453 -4.78 -19.82 -13.77
N ILE A 454 -4.48 -18.71 -13.12
CA ILE A 454 -3.12 -18.28 -12.77
C ILE A 454 -2.54 -19.16 -11.67
N GLU A 455 -1.21 -19.22 -11.57
CA GLU A 455 -0.53 -19.92 -10.48
C GLU A 455 -0.98 -19.38 -9.12
N GLY A 456 -1.37 -20.26 -8.20
CA GLY A 456 -1.89 -19.88 -6.87
C GLY A 456 -0.91 -19.01 -6.09
N GLN A 457 0.38 -19.25 -6.27
CA GLN A 457 1.44 -18.48 -5.60
C GLN A 457 1.52 -17.03 -6.09
N ALA A 458 0.91 -16.72 -7.25
CA ALA A 458 0.84 -15.36 -7.80
C ALA A 458 -0.25 -14.49 -7.15
N ARG A 459 -1.18 -15.07 -6.38
CA ARG A 459 -2.30 -14.35 -5.77
C ARG A 459 -1.84 -13.15 -4.92
N LEU A 460 -0.76 -13.29 -4.16
CA LEU A 460 -0.22 -12.20 -3.33
C LEU A 460 0.40 -11.08 -4.17
N ILE A 461 1.25 -11.37 -5.15
CA ILE A 461 1.84 -10.33 -6.01
C ILE A 461 0.79 -9.63 -6.87
N HIS A 462 -0.30 -10.33 -7.23
CA HIS A 462 -1.41 -9.75 -7.96
C HIS A 462 -2.18 -8.68 -7.16
N LEU A 463 -2.14 -8.72 -5.83
CA LEU A 463 -2.65 -7.62 -5.00
C LEU A 463 -1.87 -6.31 -5.19
N PHE A 464 -0.72 -6.31 -5.88
CA PHE A 464 0.13 -5.13 -6.07
C PHE A 464 0.42 -4.82 -7.55
N THR A 465 -0.07 -5.63 -8.48
CA THR A 465 0.22 -5.50 -9.91
C THR A 465 -1.05 -5.34 -10.74
N TYR A 466 -0.87 -5.06 -12.04
CA TYR A 466 -1.95 -4.87 -13.02
C TYR A 466 -1.88 -5.89 -14.17
N ASN A 467 -0.90 -6.79 -14.14
CA ASN A 467 -0.71 -7.80 -15.17
C ASN A 467 -0.84 -9.18 -14.56
N TYR A 468 -2.08 -9.63 -14.46
CA TYR A 468 -2.45 -10.91 -13.85
C TYR A 468 -2.10 -12.11 -14.73
N LYS A 469 -1.81 -11.87 -16.01
CA LYS A 469 -1.45 -12.92 -16.98
C LYS A 469 0.06 -13.15 -17.09
N ARG A 470 0.86 -12.51 -16.21
CA ARG A 470 2.31 -12.71 -16.24
C ARG A 470 2.63 -14.15 -15.84
N PRO A 471 3.40 -14.90 -16.65
CA PRO A 471 3.78 -16.27 -16.31
C PRO A 471 4.61 -16.29 -15.04
N TRP A 472 4.41 -17.32 -14.23
CA TRP A 472 5.18 -17.52 -13.02
C TRP A 472 6.63 -17.93 -13.34
N PRO A 473 7.63 -17.48 -12.56
CA PRO A 473 9.03 -17.86 -12.78
C PRO A 473 9.27 -19.34 -12.49
N LYS A 474 9.86 -20.06 -13.46
CA LYS A 474 10.20 -21.49 -13.31
C LYS A 474 11.35 -21.75 -12.32
N THR A 475 11.99 -20.71 -11.81
CA THR A 475 13.07 -20.79 -10.83
C THR A 475 12.58 -20.56 -9.39
N LEU A 476 11.30 -20.26 -9.20
CA LEU A 476 10.70 -19.96 -7.89
C LEU A 476 9.52 -20.87 -7.56
N ASP A 477 9.54 -21.45 -6.37
CA ASP A 477 8.48 -22.24 -5.75
C ASP A 477 8.37 -21.96 -4.24
N PHE A 478 7.40 -21.12 -3.89
CA PHE A 478 6.98 -20.77 -2.53
C PHE A 478 5.90 -21.71 -1.96
N THR A 479 5.62 -22.86 -2.57
CA THR A 479 4.64 -23.84 -2.05
C THR A 479 4.92 -24.17 -0.59
N GLY A 480 6.19 -24.48 -0.25
CA GLY A 480 6.60 -24.78 1.12
C GLY A 480 6.40 -23.60 2.06
N ALA A 481 6.80 -22.39 1.63
CA ALA A 481 6.59 -21.13 2.35
C ALA A 481 5.12 -20.90 2.73
N LEU A 482 4.25 -20.88 1.72
CA LEU A 482 2.83 -20.59 1.86
C LEU A 482 2.11 -21.68 2.65
N SER A 483 2.44 -22.95 2.44
CA SER A 483 1.90 -24.08 3.20
C SER A 483 2.28 -24.00 4.68
N GLY A 484 3.54 -23.69 4.98
CA GLY A 484 4.01 -23.59 6.37
C GLY A 484 3.38 -22.45 7.14
N PHE A 485 3.27 -21.25 6.54
CA PHE A 485 2.56 -20.13 7.16
C PHE A 485 1.06 -20.41 7.34
N THR A 486 0.43 -21.06 6.36
CA THR A 486 -0.98 -21.49 6.46
C THR A 486 -1.18 -22.44 7.64
N PHE A 487 -0.33 -23.46 7.75
CA PHE A 487 -0.38 -24.42 8.85
C PHE A 487 -0.17 -23.73 10.22
N ALA A 488 0.86 -22.90 10.35
CA ALA A 488 1.17 -22.21 11.60
C ALA A 488 0.04 -21.26 12.05
N ALA A 489 -0.53 -20.49 11.12
CA ALA A 489 -1.64 -19.59 11.40
C ALA A 489 -2.93 -20.34 11.75
N ALA A 490 -3.26 -21.40 10.99
CA ALA A 490 -4.43 -22.23 11.26
C ALA A 490 -4.31 -22.95 12.61
N LEU A 491 -3.14 -23.49 12.95
CA LEU A 491 -2.88 -24.11 14.24
C LEU A 491 -3.00 -23.11 15.38
N ALA A 492 -2.40 -21.92 15.25
CA ALA A 492 -2.50 -20.87 16.26
C ALA A 492 -3.97 -20.45 16.50
N CYS A 493 -4.78 -20.31 15.44
CA CYS A 493 -6.22 -20.08 15.55
C CYS A 493 -6.94 -21.26 16.22
N ALA A 494 -6.69 -22.50 15.81
CA ALA A 494 -7.34 -23.67 16.38
C ALA A 494 -7.06 -23.83 17.89
N LEU A 495 -5.83 -23.53 18.33
CA LEU A 495 -5.45 -23.56 19.74
C LEU A 495 -6.24 -22.55 20.61
N MET A 496 -6.80 -21.48 20.02
CA MET A 496 -7.64 -20.52 20.74
C MET A 496 -8.99 -21.09 21.18
N PHE A 497 -9.38 -22.27 20.66
CA PHE A 497 -10.53 -23.03 21.12
C PHE A 497 -10.44 -23.30 22.63
N TRP A 498 -9.28 -23.79 23.09
CA TRP A 498 -9.06 -24.06 24.51
C TRP A 498 -8.88 -22.76 25.28
N ARG A 499 -9.84 -22.48 26.17
CA ARG A 499 -9.90 -21.25 26.98
C ARG A 499 -8.59 -20.92 27.71
N TRP A 500 -7.86 -21.93 28.19
CA TRP A 500 -6.61 -21.73 28.94
C TRP A 500 -5.40 -21.47 28.03
N LEU A 501 -5.42 -21.92 26.78
CA LEU A 501 -4.39 -21.62 25.78
C LEU A 501 -4.65 -20.33 25.03
N ARG A 502 -5.92 -19.89 24.96
CA ARG A 502 -6.37 -18.75 24.16
C ARG A 502 -5.49 -17.50 24.19
N PRO A 503 -5.08 -16.92 25.34
CA PRO A 503 -4.22 -15.74 25.34
C PRO A 503 -2.83 -16.02 24.77
N HIS A 504 -2.33 -17.24 24.94
CA HIS A 504 -1.04 -17.68 24.41
C HIS A 504 -1.12 -17.99 22.92
N ALA A 505 -2.18 -18.64 22.47
CA ALA A 505 -2.46 -18.90 21.06
C ALA A 505 -2.70 -17.60 20.27
N ALA A 506 -3.39 -16.62 20.85
CA ALA A 506 -3.53 -15.28 20.28
C ALA A 506 -2.18 -14.55 20.15
N ALA A 507 -1.32 -14.64 21.17
CA ALA A 507 0.04 -14.12 21.10
C ALA A 507 0.91 -14.87 20.06
N LEU A 508 0.74 -16.19 19.95
CA LEU A 508 1.41 -17.02 18.96
C LEU A 508 1.03 -16.59 17.54
N LEU A 509 -0.26 -16.37 17.28
CA LEU A 509 -0.73 -15.86 15.97
C LEU A 509 -0.13 -14.48 15.67
N LEU A 510 -0.03 -13.57 16.65
CA LEU A 510 0.68 -12.29 16.46
C LEU A 510 2.15 -12.51 16.09
N GLY A 511 2.84 -13.46 16.73
CA GLY A 511 4.19 -13.86 16.36
C GLY A 511 4.29 -14.39 14.92
N VAL A 512 3.38 -15.29 14.53
CA VAL A 512 3.30 -15.82 13.15
C VAL A 512 3.07 -14.70 12.15
N SER A 513 2.20 -13.73 12.46
CA SER A 513 1.92 -12.60 11.58
C SER A 513 3.10 -11.63 11.42
N VAL A 514 3.91 -11.44 12.46
CA VAL A 514 5.17 -10.69 12.36
C VAL A 514 6.12 -11.40 11.39
N TRP A 515 6.24 -12.72 11.50
CA TRP A 515 7.08 -13.51 10.59
C TRP A 515 6.53 -13.55 9.16
N TRP A 516 5.21 -13.61 8.97
CA TRP A 516 4.56 -13.49 7.67
C TRP A 516 4.89 -12.15 6.99
N ALA A 517 4.74 -11.04 7.72
CA ALA A 517 5.05 -9.72 7.20
C ALA A 517 6.54 -9.56 6.88
N ALA A 518 7.42 -10.03 7.76
CA ALA A 518 8.86 -10.01 7.56
C ALA A 518 9.27 -10.84 6.33
N TRP A 519 8.74 -12.04 6.18
CA TRP A 519 8.98 -12.90 5.02
C TRP A 519 8.43 -12.30 3.73
N GLY A 520 7.18 -11.80 3.75
CA GLY A 520 6.55 -11.21 2.57
C GLY A 520 7.38 -10.06 2.00
N VAL A 521 7.79 -9.13 2.87
CA VAL A 521 8.52 -7.91 2.46
C VAL A 521 9.99 -8.18 2.12
N ASN A 522 10.65 -9.12 2.81
CA ASN A 522 12.10 -9.33 2.68
C ASN A 522 12.50 -10.57 1.89
N ALA A 523 11.57 -11.46 1.53
CA ALA A 523 11.82 -12.65 0.72
C ALA A 523 10.88 -12.68 -0.49
N TYR A 524 9.57 -12.90 -0.29
CA TYR A 524 8.62 -13.11 -1.39
C TYR A 524 8.64 -11.98 -2.44
N PHE A 525 8.50 -10.72 -2.01
CA PHE A 525 8.53 -9.57 -2.93
C PHE A 525 9.92 -9.26 -3.48
N VAL A 526 10.98 -9.59 -2.74
CA VAL A 526 12.37 -9.35 -3.17
C VAL A 526 12.74 -10.30 -4.31
N GLU A 527 12.44 -11.59 -4.16
CA GLU A 527 12.71 -12.63 -5.15
C GLU A 527 11.82 -12.48 -6.39
N LEU A 528 10.56 -12.02 -6.24
CA LEU A 528 9.66 -11.77 -7.38
C LEU A 528 9.89 -10.43 -8.10
N GLY A 529 10.48 -9.45 -7.42
CA GLY A 529 10.72 -8.12 -7.96
C GLY A 529 11.37 -8.11 -9.35
N PRO A 530 12.47 -8.86 -9.56
CA PRO A 530 13.14 -8.98 -10.86
C PRO A 530 12.22 -9.49 -11.98
N HIS A 531 11.28 -10.36 -11.64
CA HIS A 531 10.37 -10.96 -12.62
C HIS A 531 9.18 -10.07 -12.98
N TRP A 532 8.89 -9.01 -12.22
CA TRP A 532 7.82 -8.05 -12.52
C TRP A 532 8.34 -6.65 -12.91
N GLY A 533 9.64 -6.40 -12.77
CA GLY A 533 10.33 -5.19 -13.23
C GLY A 533 11.46 -5.47 -14.23
N GLN A 534 12.33 -4.49 -14.46
CA GLN A 534 13.52 -4.58 -15.33
C GLN A 534 14.78 -4.04 -14.67
N ARG A 535 14.74 -3.68 -13.39
CA ARG A 535 15.87 -3.09 -12.67
C ARG A 535 17.13 -3.93 -12.89
N GLU A 536 17.03 -5.24 -12.75
CA GLU A 536 18.13 -6.20 -12.83
C GLU A 536 18.68 -6.30 -14.26
N THR A 537 17.80 -6.34 -15.26
CA THR A 537 18.20 -6.30 -16.68
C THR A 537 18.93 -5.00 -17.03
N ILE A 538 18.50 -3.86 -16.48
CA ILE A 538 19.12 -2.56 -16.71
C ILE A 538 20.44 -2.43 -15.94
N LEU A 539 20.51 -2.97 -14.71
CA LEU A 539 21.76 -3.02 -13.94
C LEU A 539 22.83 -3.84 -14.67
N GLU A 540 22.45 -4.96 -15.27
CA GLU A 540 23.38 -5.78 -16.04
C GLU A 540 23.90 -5.04 -17.28
N TYR A 541 23.04 -4.26 -17.94
CA TYR A 541 23.49 -3.35 -19.00
C TYR A 541 24.53 -2.33 -18.50
N TYR A 542 24.26 -1.66 -17.37
CA TYR A 542 25.21 -0.70 -16.80
C TYR A 542 26.53 -1.35 -16.34
N ARG A 543 26.49 -2.63 -15.96
CA ARG A 543 27.67 -3.41 -15.57
C ARG A 543 28.52 -3.79 -16.77
N LEU A 544 27.90 -4.17 -17.89
CA LEU A 544 28.57 -4.72 -19.06
C LEU A 544 29.00 -3.66 -20.07
N ARG A 545 28.32 -2.51 -20.12
CA ARG A 545 28.67 -1.45 -21.06
C ARG A 545 30.03 -0.81 -20.73
N ALA A 546 30.81 -0.51 -21.77
CA ALA A 546 32.10 0.16 -21.62
C ALA A 546 31.94 1.68 -21.36
N GLY A 547 30.93 2.30 -21.99
CA GLY A 547 30.72 3.73 -21.92
C GLY A 547 29.34 4.18 -22.40
N PRO A 548 29.06 5.51 -22.40
CA PRO A 548 27.79 6.07 -22.84
C PRO A 548 27.51 5.89 -24.35
N GLU A 549 28.52 5.60 -25.15
CA GLU A 549 28.46 5.35 -26.59
C GLU A 549 27.84 4.00 -26.98
N GLU A 550 27.64 3.09 -26.02
CA GLU A 550 26.97 1.80 -26.23
C GLU A 550 25.50 1.88 -25.76
N PRO A 551 24.55 2.35 -26.59
CA PRO A 551 23.19 2.60 -26.15
C PRO A 551 22.41 1.30 -25.86
N ILE A 552 21.39 1.42 -25.02
CA ILE A 552 20.35 0.39 -24.84
C ILE A 552 19.06 0.81 -25.52
N VAL A 553 18.43 -0.13 -26.24
CA VAL A 553 17.22 0.09 -27.06
C VAL A 553 16.11 -0.84 -26.61
N ALA A 554 14.88 -0.33 -26.48
CA ALA A 554 13.70 -1.16 -26.22
C ALA A 554 13.05 -1.61 -27.54
N TYR A 555 13.16 -2.90 -27.86
CA TYR A 555 12.70 -3.47 -29.12
C TYR A 555 11.32 -4.14 -28.99
N GLN A 556 10.37 -3.69 -29.82
CA GLN A 556 8.95 -4.09 -29.86
C GLN A 556 8.19 -3.87 -28.54
N MET A 557 8.59 -2.89 -27.74
CA MET A 557 8.07 -2.71 -26.38
C MET A 557 7.45 -1.33 -26.20
N ASN A 558 6.22 -1.28 -25.68
CA ASN A 558 5.58 -0.03 -25.26
C ASN A 558 5.99 0.29 -23.83
N TRP A 559 7.00 1.13 -23.65
CA TRP A 559 7.72 1.18 -22.38
C TRP A 559 7.87 2.60 -21.81
N LYS A 560 6.84 3.06 -21.08
CA LYS A 560 6.80 4.41 -20.49
C LYS A 560 7.07 4.45 -18.98
N GLY A 561 7.07 3.30 -18.29
CA GLY A 561 7.02 3.23 -16.82
C GLY A 561 8.37 3.08 -16.10
N GLU A 562 9.36 2.39 -16.69
CA GLU A 562 10.62 2.06 -15.99
C GLU A 562 11.84 2.84 -16.50
N ASN A 563 11.60 3.99 -17.14
CA ASN A 563 12.63 4.91 -17.61
C ASN A 563 13.39 5.61 -16.47
N PHE A 564 13.01 5.34 -15.22
CA PHE A 564 13.68 5.85 -14.02
C PHE A 564 15.16 5.46 -13.98
N TYR A 565 15.49 4.20 -14.29
CA TYR A 565 16.87 3.69 -14.19
C TYR A 565 17.79 4.25 -15.27
N THR A 566 17.25 4.64 -16.42
CA THR A 566 18.04 5.17 -17.55
C THR A 566 17.95 6.68 -17.73
N GLY A 567 17.10 7.36 -16.94
CA GLY A 567 16.81 8.77 -17.13
C GLY A 567 16.14 9.07 -18.47
N ASN A 568 15.30 8.15 -18.96
CA ASN A 568 14.58 8.24 -20.24
C ASN A 568 15.48 8.30 -21.49
N ARG A 569 16.67 7.70 -21.41
CA ARG A 569 17.66 7.60 -22.50
C ARG A 569 17.52 6.34 -23.37
N ILE A 570 16.42 5.59 -23.23
CA ILE A 570 16.17 4.38 -24.03
C ILE A 570 15.32 4.76 -25.25
N PRO A 571 15.85 4.65 -26.48
CA PRO A 571 15.01 4.67 -27.68
C PRO A 571 14.04 3.48 -27.63
N ALA A 572 12.74 3.76 -27.68
CA ALA A 572 11.69 2.76 -27.60
C ALA A 572 10.95 2.61 -28.94
N PHE A 573 11.01 1.40 -29.49
CA PHE A 573 10.32 1.02 -30.71
C PHE A 573 9.16 0.10 -30.37
N VAL A 574 7.96 0.65 -30.24
CA VAL A 574 6.75 -0.14 -29.93
C VAL A 574 6.39 -1.07 -31.08
N SER A 575 6.43 -0.54 -32.31
CA SER A 575 6.43 -1.28 -33.55
C SER A 575 7.80 -1.16 -34.21
N SER A 576 8.33 -2.27 -34.72
CA SER A 576 9.57 -2.29 -35.50
C SER A 576 9.28 -2.11 -37.01
N GLY A 577 10.30 -2.20 -37.86
CA GLY A 577 10.22 -1.97 -39.31
C GLY A 577 11.21 -0.91 -39.80
N GLN A 578 10.86 -0.18 -40.85
CA GLN A 578 11.79 0.73 -41.53
C GLN A 578 12.38 1.79 -40.58
N LYS A 579 11.56 2.42 -39.73
CA LYS A 579 12.03 3.42 -38.75
C LYS A 579 13.08 2.87 -37.78
N PHE A 580 12.96 1.60 -37.39
CA PHE A 580 13.94 0.94 -36.54
C PHE A 580 15.24 0.70 -37.31
N LYS A 581 15.14 0.15 -38.54
CA LYS A 581 16.29 -0.07 -39.41
C LYS A 581 17.05 1.21 -39.75
N ASP A 582 16.32 2.28 -40.07
CA ASP A 582 16.88 3.60 -40.37
C ASP A 582 17.66 4.14 -39.17
N TRP A 583 17.09 4.04 -37.97
CA TRP A 583 17.76 4.47 -36.75
C TRP A 583 19.02 3.64 -36.46
N ILE A 584 18.98 2.32 -36.66
CA ILE A 584 20.16 1.46 -36.53
C ILE A 584 21.25 1.86 -37.54
N ALA A 585 20.87 2.08 -38.80
CA ALA A 585 21.80 2.53 -39.84
C ALA A 585 22.43 3.89 -39.50
N GLU A 586 21.65 4.82 -38.94
CA GLU A 586 22.13 6.12 -38.45
C GLU A 586 23.13 5.96 -37.30
N GLN A 587 22.84 5.10 -36.31
CA GLN A 587 23.79 4.84 -35.22
C GLN A 587 25.10 4.25 -35.74
N ARG A 588 25.03 3.29 -36.68
CA ARG A 588 26.21 2.70 -37.31
C ARG A 588 27.02 3.74 -38.08
N LYS A 589 26.36 4.64 -38.82
CA LYS A 589 27.00 5.77 -39.51
C LYS A 589 27.71 6.71 -38.54
N ASN A 590 27.16 6.89 -37.34
CA ASN A 590 27.76 7.68 -36.26
C ASN A 590 28.87 6.94 -35.51
N GLY A 591 29.30 5.76 -35.97
CA GLY A 591 30.41 5.00 -35.40
C GLY A 591 30.04 4.11 -34.20
N VAL A 592 28.76 3.93 -33.90
CA VAL A 592 28.31 3.03 -32.82
C VAL A 592 28.50 1.58 -33.24
N LYS A 593 29.42 0.89 -32.57
CA LYS A 593 29.74 -0.53 -32.84
C LYS A 593 28.91 -1.51 -32.02
N THR A 594 28.67 -1.20 -30.75
CA THR A 594 27.93 -2.05 -29.83
C THR A 594 26.58 -1.42 -29.50
N ILE A 595 25.49 -2.20 -29.63
CA ILE A 595 24.15 -1.78 -29.19
C ILE A 595 23.56 -2.88 -28.31
N TYR A 596 23.02 -2.47 -27.17
CA TYR A 596 22.26 -3.33 -26.28
C TYR A 596 20.77 -3.23 -26.59
N PHE A 597 20.06 -4.34 -26.44
CA PHE A 597 18.63 -4.44 -26.67
C PHE A 597 17.94 -5.05 -25.46
N THR A 598 16.91 -4.38 -24.95
CA THR A 598 15.94 -4.99 -24.05
C THR A 598 14.71 -5.42 -24.85
N THR A 599 14.34 -6.70 -24.74
CA THR A 599 13.17 -7.29 -25.40
C THR A 599 12.59 -8.46 -24.61
N GLU A 600 11.45 -9.01 -25.07
CA GLU A 600 10.89 -10.22 -24.48
C GLU A 600 11.61 -11.47 -25.01
N HIS A 601 11.80 -12.50 -24.16
CA HIS A 601 12.48 -13.76 -24.52
C HIS A 601 12.02 -14.34 -25.88
N GLY A 602 10.71 -14.35 -26.15
CA GLY A 602 10.14 -14.86 -27.40
C GLY A 602 10.44 -14.03 -28.67
N ARG A 603 11.08 -12.86 -28.55
CA ARG A 603 11.30 -11.92 -29.67
C ARG A 603 12.73 -11.88 -30.17
N ILE A 604 13.66 -12.64 -29.58
CA ILE A 604 15.08 -12.63 -30.01
C ILE A 604 15.27 -13.03 -31.47
N ALA A 605 14.52 -14.03 -31.94
CA ALA A 605 14.60 -14.48 -33.32
C ALA A 605 14.09 -13.40 -34.30
N SER A 606 13.09 -12.60 -33.88
CA SER A 606 12.61 -11.46 -34.65
C SER A 606 13.69 -10.38 -34.73
N LEU A 607 14.28 -10.01 -33.58
CA LEU A 607 15.37 -9.04 -33.51
C LEU A 607 16.54 -9.45 -34.41
N LYS A 608 16.98 -10.71 -34.30
CA LYS A 608 18.09 -11.24 -35.09
C LYS A 608 17.82 -11.16 -36.59
N ARG A 609 16.62 -11.55 -37.04
CA ARG A 609 16.22 -11.46 -38.46
C ARG A 609 16.12 -10.03 -38.94
N GLU A 610 15.59 -9.13 -38.11
CA GLU A 610 15.38 -7.73 -38.50
C GLU A 610 16.69 -6.94 -38.59
N LEU A 611 17.71 -7.35 -37.84
CA LEU A 611 19.09 -6.84 -37.91
C LEU A 611 19.94 -7.57 -38.97
N ASP A 612 19.33 -8.31 -39.89
CA ASP A 612 19.99 -9.04 -40.98
C ASP A 612 21.02 -10.09 -40.50
N ASN A 613 20.70 -10.79 -39.41
CA ASN A 613 21.52 -11.85 -38.80
C ASN A 613 22.96 -11.40 -38.49
N PRO A 614 23.14 -10.48 -37.53
CA PRO A 614 24.47 -9.98 -37.18
C PRO A 614 25.39 -11.14 -36.71
N PRO A 615 26.70 -11.04 -36.97
CA PRO A 615 27.66 -12.10 -36.63
C PRO A 615 27.78 -12.32 -35.11
N HIS A 616 27.62 -11.24 -34.34
CA HIS A 616 27.74 -11.24 -32.88
C HIS A 616 26.46 -10.74 -32.25
N LEU A 617 25.61 -11.68 -31.78
CA LEU A 617 24.43 -11.41 -30.97
C LEU A 617 24.46 -12.34 -29.76
N ASP A 618 24.73 -11.76 -28.59
CA ASP A 618 24.81 -12.47 -27.32
C ASP A 618 23.57 -12.15 -26.49
N VAL A 619 22.89 -13.18 -25.99
CA VAL A 619 21.87 -13.01 -24.94
C VAL A 619 22.59 -13.02 -23.60
N LEU A 620 22.51 -11.90 -22.87
CA LEU A 620 23.33 -11.65 -21.68
C LEU A 620 22.62 -12.00 -20.37
N THR A 621 21.31 -12.18 -20.40
CA THR A 621 20.48 -12.50 -19.22
C THR A 621 19.52 -13.64 -19.54
N ASP A 622 19.26 -14.50 -18.57
CA ASP A 622 18.39 -15.66 -18.72
C ASP A 622 17.03 -15.49 -18.03
N GLU A 623 16.17 -16.51 -18.14
CA GLU A 623 14.86 -16.55 -17.48
C GLU A 623 14.95 -16.62 -15.94
N ALA A 624 16.11 -17.03 -15.40
CA ALA A 624 16.35 -17.08 -13.97
C ALA A 624 16.47 -15.67 -13.37
N LEU A 625 17.13 -14.75 -14.09
CA LEU A 625 17.19 -13.34 -13.71
C LEU A 625 15.84 -12.64 -13.92
N ASN A 626 15.21 -12.85 -15.09
CA ASN A 626 13.94 -12.26 -15.45
C ASN A 626 13.23 -13.14 -16.48
N ASN A 627 12.07 -13.68 -16.14
CA ASN A 627 11.37 -14.66 -16.98
C ASN A 627 10.55 -14.02 -18.11
N LYS A 628 10.57 -12.69 -18.23
CA LYS A 628 9.82 -11.96 -19.24
C LYS A 628 10.71 -11.15 -20.16
N PHE A 629 11.65 -10.39 -19.58
CA PHE A 629 12.55 -9.51 -20.31
C PHE A 629 13.97 -10.04 -20.30
N MET A 630 14.71 -9.73 -21.35
CA MET A 630 16.13 -10.05 -21.45
C MET A 630 16.91 -8.86 -21.97
N LEU A 631 18.22 -8.91 -21.73
CA LEU A 631 19.23 -8.07 -22.36
C LEU A 631 19.96 -8.89 -23.42
N ALA A 632 20.07 -8.33 -24.62
CA ALA A 632 20.94 -8.83 -25.67
C ALA A 632 21.97 -7.76 -26.04
N ARG A 633 23.16 -8.19 -26.45
CA ARG A 633 24.19 -7.31 -27.03
C ARG A 633 24.41 -7.70 -28.48
N VAL A 634 24.43 -6.71 -29.34
CA VAL A 634 24.79 -6.86 -30.74
C VAL A 634 26.04 -6.06 -31.00
N VAL A 635 27.05 -6.71 -31.58
CA VAL A 635 28.28 -6.04 -32.05
C VAL A 635 28.24 -6.06 -33.58
N PHE A 636 28.24 -4.87 -34.16
CA PHE A 636 28.30 -4.69 -35.61
C PHE A 636 29.76 -4.61 -36.07
N ASP A 637 30.04 -5.22 -37.23
CA ASP A 637 31.29 -4.99 -37.92
C ASP A 637 31.38 -3.54 -38.40
N ASP A 638 32.62 -3.06 -38.56
CA ASP A 638 32.90 -1.73 -39.10
C ASP A 638 32.11 -1.51 -40.40
N ALA A 639 31.47 -0.35 -40.50
CA ALA A 639 30.69 0.00 -41.68
C ALA A 639 31.62 -0.01 -42.90
N LYS A 640 31.34 -0.91 -43.86
CA LYS A 640 32.01 -0.91 -45.16
C LYS A 640 31.67 0.34 -45.96
#